data_AF-A0A814RST3-F1
#
_entry.id   AF-A0A814RST3-F1
#
_cell.length_a   1.000
_cell.length_b   1.000
_cell.length_c   1.000
_cell.angle_alpha   90.00
_cell.angle_beta   90.00
_cell.angle_gamma   90.00
#
_symmetry.space_group_name_H-M   'P 1'
#
loop_
_entity.id
_entity.type
_entity.pdbx_description
1 polymer ?
#
loop_
_entity_poly.entity_id
_entity_poly.type
_entity_poly.pdbx_seq_one_letter_code
_entity_poly.pdbx_strand_id
1 'polypeptide(L)'
;MAFVRRGRFVNNYISKVQQDNWNPIFGYKDRDLKSLEEAVESIIPFVNKVMEYAEEAKQKCKKNTKLTINASAAIYLYTMDTPFYEKFNKALRGENPPALVPWFDFLKLFITALAKLPSHPATVWRGVANISGLDFYNNDMFTWWSVNSCSSRARVAGIFADKKGTLFCINIIYGKDITEYSSKEDEEEIILMPGTQLRVKDTTFDVDGFSVVHLEECTPIPEGKHVMISYDSNSQETVSKIYHYLHLEHIPLWLNKQKETTNDLKTSLAEGVENAAVVCCFITPNYEKSDFCQLELQYAQKRQKRIIPCILTDINIWKPSNWLKLINKDLVPIDFDNVSKPSTMEENVMELIYRIKYQSPTPQYIPPQVADKPSYLFELIKYEYKRNSRIERFMNPAKSFSIDQSYINLAIVETIDQHEKEKKLRDSHNNDGIIEAFESIHGTKTPIDVKEIFKTCKDKRRNVLVFGRAGIGKSTFCRYAAYQWATGMIWQEYELIALIPLRSLTTHRYPILPAGTNYSLIDVLKRECFSFDQYLSEKDEKQLQEQFHNSRILWLLDGYDEIVQNVPTHLKSLLNDQLLKTPHHIITSRPYMNTLSHSMQLEITGFTDDNISKYVKKFFNQIGDEAENSSAEDEKLLSFLKRNRRIWGIAHIPINLELICSVWSNTHWSETKTLTMTGLYDEITEWICRRYMMKQKGVLTEELKLTKRRILWDEKQLYHCTTGIARESTE
;
A
#
# COMPACT_ATOMS: atom_id res chain seq x y z
N MET A 1 28.49 0.52 -51.43
CA MET A 1 28.66 1.86 -50.83
C MET A 1 27.27 2.48 -50.71
N ALA A 2 26.65 2.41 -49.54
CA ALA A 2 25.33 2.99 -49.30
C ALA A 2 25.43 4.52 -49.36
N PHE A 3 24.57 5.16 -50.16
CA PHE A 3 24.48 6.62 -50.28
C PHE A 3 23.84 7.19 -49.01
N VAL A 4 24.67 7.61 -48.06
CA VAL A 4 24.23 8.30 -46.83
C VAL A 4 23.89 9.75 -47.15
N ARG A 5 22.65 10.20 -46.87
CA ARG A 5 22.12 11.50 -47.30
C ARG A 5 22.38 12.62 -46.29
N ARG A 6 23.18 13.62 -46.69
CA ARG A 6 23.45 14.85 -45.94
C ARG A 6 22.20 15.74 -45.91
N GLY A 7 21.36 15.62 -44.89
CA GLY A 7 20.18 16.49 -44.74
C GLY A 7 19.24 16.17 -43.57
N ARG A 8 19.15 14.91 -43.13
CA ARG A 8 18.30 14.51 -42.00
C ARG A 8 18.86 14.84 -40.62
N PHE A 9 20.13 15.22 -40.53
CA PHE A 9 20.85 15.33 -39.25
C PHE A 9 21.49 16.71 -39.04
N VAL A 10 21.17 17.69 -39.89
CA VAL A 10 21.77 19.04 -39.86
C VAL A 10 20.83 20.03 -39.15
N ASN A 11 21.23 20.61 -38.00
CA ASN A 11 21.32 22.08 -37.76
C ASN A 11 21.55 22.54 -36.30
N ASN A 12 22.00 23.80 -36.18
CA ASN A 12 22.86 24.41 -35.15
C ASN A 12 22.18 25.26 -34.05
N TYR A 13 21.09 24.82 -33.42
CA TYR A 13 20.52 25.63 -32.34
C TYR A 13 20.08 24.77 -31.17
N ILE A 14 20.95 24.69 -30.17
CA ILE A 14 20.60 24.36 -28.79
C ILE A 14 20.86 25.64 -28.00
N SER A 15 19.94 26.61 -28.11
CA SER A 15 19.95 27.81 -27.28
C SER A 15 18.87 27.71 -26.21
N LYS A 16 19.32 27.79 -24.96
CA LYS A 16 18.60 28.15 -23.72
C LYS A 16 17.07 28.14 -23.80
N VAL A 17 16.46 27.09 -23.26
CA VAL A 17 15.08 27.17 -22.73
C VAL A 17 15.13 26.92 -21.23
N GLN A 18 15.50 27.96 -20.50
CA GLN A 18 14.95 28.22 -19.17
C GLN A 18 13.62 28.93 -19.40
N GLN A 19 12.51 28.19 -19.35
CA GLN A 19 11.20 28.75 -19.05
C GLN A 19 10.29 27.62 -18.57
N ASP A 20 9.98 27.66 -17.28
CA ASP A 20 8.95 26.85 -16.66
C ASP A 20 7.60 27.07 -17.39
N ASN A 21 6.94 25.96 -17.72
CA ASN A 21 5.55 25.82 -18.22
C ASN A 21 5.24 25.98 -19.71
N TRP A 22 6.18 26.14 -20.64
CA TRP A 22 5.82 26.14 -22.08
C TRP A 22 6.10 24.79 -22.77
N ASN A 23 5.02 24.08 -23.14
CA ASN A 23 5.05 22.87 -23.95
C ASN A 23 4.55 23.19 -25.37
N PRO A 24 5.44 23.33 -26.37
CA PRO A 24 5.09 23.82 -27.71
C PRO A 24 4.15 22.88 -28.47
N ILE A 25 4.17 21.58 -28.15
CA ILE A 25 3.37 20.57 -28.87
C ILE A 25 1.97 20.37 -28.29
N PHE A 26 1.62 20.95 -27.14
CA PHE A 26 0.38 20.60 -26.41
C PHE A 26 -0.91 20.64 -27.26
N GLY A 27 -1.04 21.59 -28.19
CA GLY A 27 -2.24 21.79 -29.00
C GLY A 27 -2.57 20.70 -30.03
N TYR A 28 -1.68 19.72 -30.30
CA TYR A 28 -2.04 18.61 -31.18
C TYR A 28 -3.10 17.67 -30.57
N LYS A 29 -3.20 17.64 -29.23
CA LYS A 29 -4.07 16.69 -28.53
C LYS A 29 -5.54 16.89 -28.81
N ASP A 30 -5.94 18.14 -28.99
CA ASP A 30 -7.32 18.57 -29.27
C ASP A 30 -7.72 18.31 -30.73
N ARG A 31 -6.82 17.79 -31.56
CA ARG A 31 -7.12 17.38 -32.93
C ARG A 31 -7.66 15.95 -32.97
N ASP A 32 -8.65 15.76 -33.83
CA ASP A 32 -9.15 14.43 -34.18
C ASP A 32 -8.11 13.66 -34.99
N LEU A 33 -8.14 12.33 -34.88
CA LEU A 33 -7.25 11.47 -35.66
C LEU A 33 -7.74 11.40 -37.11
N LYS A 34 -6.89 11.85 -38.05
CA LYS A 34 -7.21 11.99 -39.48
C LYS A 34 -6.45 10.98 -40.35
N SER A 35 -6.86 10.83 -41.61
CA SER A 35 -6.05 10.14 -42.62
C SER A 35 -4.73 10.88 -42.87
N LEU A 36 -3.75 10.23 -43.51
CA LEU A 36 -2.49 10.91 -43.82
C LEU A 36 -2.69 12.13 -44.74
N GLU A 37 -3.57 12.04 -45.75
CA GLU A 37 -3.87 13.14 -46.67
C GLU A 37 -4.46 14.33 -45.92
N GLU A 38 -5.53 14.08 -45.17
CA GLU A 38 -6.21 15.08 -44.35
C GLU A 38 -5.24 15.72 -43.33
N ALA A 39 -4.32 14.92 -42.78
CA ALA A 39 -3.35 15.38 -41.80
C ALA A 39 -2.24 16.29 -42.39
N VAL A 40 -2.02 16.25 -43.71
CA VAL A 40 -1.02 17.10 -44.40
C VAL A 40 -1.60 18.27 -45.18
N GLU A 41 -2.93 18.40 -45.27
CA GLU A 41 -3.59 19.50 -45.99
C GLU A 41 -3.13 20.88 -45.49
N SER A 42 -3.08 21.07 -44.18
CA SER A 42 -2.62 22.32 -43.56
C SER A 42 -1.11 22.59 -43.74
N ILE A 43 -0.35 21.59 -44.19
CA ILE A 43 1.10 21.66 -44.40
C ILE A 43 1.45 22.08 -45.84
N ILE A 44 0.50 22.01 -46.79
CA ILE A 44 0.70 22.35 -48.21
C ILE A 44 1.45 23.69 -48.43
N PRO A 45 1.15 24.79 -47.70
CA PRO A 45 1.87 26.05 -47.89
C PRO A 45 3.35 26.02 -47.51
N PHE A 46 3.78 25.03 -46.73
CA PHE A 46 5.12 24.94 -46.15
C PHE A 46 6.01 23.90 -46.84
N VAL A 47 5.39 22.87 -47.42
CA VAL A 47 6.07 21.77 -48.12
C VAL A 47 5.40 21.57 -49.49
N ASN A 48 6.06 22.08 -50.53
CA ASN A 48 5.63 21.85 -51.91
C ASN A 48 5.54 20.34 -52.18
N LYS A 49 4.46 19.90 -52.84
CA LYS A 49 4.19 18.49 -53.19
C LYS A 49 3.96 17.53 -52.01
N VAL A 50 3.64 18.04 -50.82
CA VAL A 50 3.40 17.18 -49.64
C VAL A 50 2.32 16.12 -49.87
N MET A 51 1.29 16.43 -50.67
CA MET A 51 0.26 15.46 -51.05
C MET A 51 0.81 14.30 -51.90
N GLU A 52 1.70 14.59 -52.85
CA GLU A 52 2.37 13.56 -53.66
C GLU A 52 3.24 12.67 -52.76
N TYR A 53 3.92 13.25 -51.77
CA TYR A 53 4.72 12.49 -50.80
C TYR A 53 3.87 11.61 -49.90
N ALA A 54 2.70 12.09 -49.45
CA ALA A 54 1.77 11.31 -48.65
C ALA A 54 1.22 10.08 -49.41
N GLU A 55 0.87 10.27 -50.69
CA GLU A 55 0.44 9.17 -51.56
C GLU A 55 1.55 8.14 -51.78
N GLU A 56 2.76 8.59 -52.07
CA GLU A 56 3.93 7.71 -52.20
C GLU A 56 4.19 6.93 -50.90
N ALA A 57 4.10 7.61 -49.75
CA ALA A 57 4.25 6.99 -48.45
C ALA A 57 3.22 5.89 -48.20
N LYS A 58 1.93 6.14 -48.51
CA LYS A 58 0.87 5.11 -48.39
C LYS A 58 1.07 3.92 -49.32
N GLN A 59 1.59 4.16 -50.51
CA GLN A 59 1.83 3.07 -51.46
C GLN A 59 2.95 2.14 -50.96
N LYS A 60 4.02 2.73 -50.42
CA LYS A 60 5.26 2.03 -50.05
C LYS A 60 5.36 1.61 -48.58
N CYS A 61 4.51 2.13 -47.70
CA CYS A 61 4.52 1.76 -46.28
C CYS A 61 4.17 0.29 -46.07
N LYS A 62 4.50 -0.22 -44.89
CA LYS A 62 4.28 -1.62 -44.53
C LYS A 62 2.81 -1.86 -44.16
N LYS A 63 2.10 -2.68 -44.95
CA LYS A 63 0.63 -2.83 -44.86
C LYS A 63 0.13 -3.98 -43.96
N ASN A 64 1.01 -4.88 -43.54
CA ASN A 64 0.68 -6.06 -42.71
C ASN A 64 1.38 -6.00 -41.34
N THR A 65 1.07 -4.97 -40.55
CA THR A 65 1.71 -4.71 -39.25
C THR A 65 0.67 -4.46 -38.18
N LYS A 66 1.13 -4.23 -36.94
CA LYS A 66 0.28 -3.77 -35.83
C LYS A 66 -0.21 -2.32 -36.04
N LEU A 67 0.34 -1.59 -36.99
CA LEU A 67 -0.05 -0.21 -37.32
C LEU A 67 -1.10 -0.17 -38.42
N THR A 68 -1.99 0.82 -38.37
CA THR A 68 -2.88 1.12 -39.50
C THR A 68 -2.07 1.62 -40.69
N ILE A 69 -2.62 1.53 -41.91
CA ILE A 69 -1.94 2.02 -43.12
C ILE A 69 -1.57 3.50 -42.96
N ASN A 70 -2.48 4.34 -42.44
CA ASN A 70 -2.20 5.75 -42.18
C ASN A 70 -1.06 5.95 -41.17
N ALA A 71 -1.04 5.17 -40.08
CA ALA A 71 0.01 5.25 -39.06
C ALA A 71 1.37 4.80 -39.61
N SER A 72 1.43 3.69 -40.35
CA SER A 72 2.67 3.24 -41.00
C SER A 72 3.14 4.23 -42.06
N ALA A 73 2.22 4.79 -42.85
CA ALA A 73 2.55 5.78 -43.87
C ALA A 73 3.04 7.10 -43.27
N ALA A 74 2.55 7.52 -42.10
CA ALA A 74 3.06 8.69 -41.41
C ALA A 74 4.54 8.52 -40.98
N ILE A 75 4.90 7.35 -40.45
CA ILE A 75 6.30 7.03 -40.13
C ILE A 75 7.16 6.96 -41.40
N TYR A 76 6.63 6.36 -42.47
CA TYR A 76 7.31 6.30 -43.75
C TYR A 76 7.56 7.70 -44.33
N LEU A 77 6.54 8.57 -44.34
CA LEU A 77 6.64 9.96 -44.82
C LEU A 77 7.70 10.76 -44.06
N TYR A 78 7.71 10.63 -42.72
CA TYR A 78 8.71 11.29 -41.88
C TYR A 78 10.14 10.89 -42.24
N THR A 79 10.33 9.61 -42.61
CA THR A 79 11.63 9.05 -42.97
C THR A 79 11.90 9.09 -44.48
N MET A 80 11.06 9.70 -45.31
CA MET A 80 11.33 9.87 -46.74
C MET A 80 12.42 10.92 -46.96
N ASP A 81 13.16 10.80 -48.07
CA ASP A 81 14.05 11.88 -48.50
C ASP A 81 13.29 12.96 -49.24
N THR A 82 12.63 13.80 -48.46
CA THR A 82 11.89 14.96 -48.94
C THR A 82 12.17 16.14 -48.00
N PRO A 83 11.84 17.37 -48.41
CA PRO A 83 11.92 18.53 -47.51
C PRO A 83 11.02 18.43 -46.26
N PHE A 84 10.10 17.46 -46.21
CA PHE A 84 9.13 17.30 -45.13
C PHE A 84 9.80 17.20 -43.76
N TYR A 85 10.76 16.29 -43.60
CA TYR A 85 11.50 16.07 -42.36
C TYR A 85 12.13 17.38 -41.84
N GLU A 86 12.82 18.11 -42.71
CA GLU A 86 13.56 19.32 -42.36
C GLU A 86 12.61 20.42 -41.90
N LYS A 87 11.51 20.63 -42.65
CA LYS A 87 10.50 21.65 -42.37
C LYS A 87 9.72 21.33 -41.09
N PHE A 88 9.35 20.07 -40.89
CA PHE A 88 8.63 19.63 -39.70
C PHE A 88 9.47 19.82 -38.43
N ASN A 89 10.72 19.35 -38.44
CA ASN A 89 11.61 19.52 -37.30
C ASN A 89 12.03 20.98 -37.10
N LYS A 90 12.06 21.81 -38.15
CA LYS A 90 12.22 23.26 -38.01
C LYS A 90 11.03 23.91 -37.30
N ALA A 91 9.80 23.49 -37.61
CA ALA A 91 8.60 24.00 -36.94
C ALA A 91 8.57 23.61 -35.45
N LEU A 92 8.94 22.36 -35.11
CA LEU A 92 9.03 21.88 -33.72
C LEU A 92 10.08 22.59 -32.86
N ARG A 93 11.12 23.16 -33.49
CA ARG A 93 12.18 23.92 -32.81
C ARG A 93 11.88 25.41 -32.66
N GLY A 94 10.86 25.93 -33.34
CA GLY A 94 10.57 27.36 -33.34
C GLY A 94 10.01 27.83 -32.01
N GLU A 95 10.47 28.99 -31.53
CA GLU A 95 9.91 29.69 -30.35
C GLU A 95 8.52 30.31 -30.62
N ASN A 96 7.93 30.06 -31.81
CA ASN A 96 6.67 30.66 -32.27
C ASN A 96 5.54 29.62 -32.33
N PRO A 97 4.71 29.48 -31.28
CA PRO A 97 3.63 28.48 -31.21
C PRO A 97 2.68 28.47 -32.43
N PRO A 98 2.25 29.62 -32.99
CA PRO A 98 1.47 29.68 -34.23
C PRO A 98 2.04 28.93 -35.43
N ALA A 99 3.37 28.86 -35.57
CA ALA A 99 4.01 28.20 -36.72
C ALA A 99 3.88 26.67 -36.69
N LEU A 100 3.59 26.10 -35.52
CA LEU A 100 3.41 24.65 -35.34
C LEU A 100 1.96 24.20 -35.50
N VAL A 101 0.99 25.11 -35.32
CA VAL A 101 -0.46 24.82 -35.45
C VAL A 101 -0.82 24.10 -36.76
N PRO A 102 -0.26 24.46 -37.94
CA PRO A 102 -0.53 23.75 -39.19
C PRO A 102 -0.01 22.30 -39.22
N TRP A 103 0.87 21.91 -38.31
CA TRP A 103 1.46 20.58 -38.23
C TRP A 103 0.77 19.67 -37.21
N PHE A 104 -0.19 20.19 -36.44
CA PHE A 104 -0.83 19.45 -35.34
C PHE A 104 -1.58 18.19 -35.81
N ASP A 105 -2.23 18.22 -36.97
CA ASP A 105 -2.94 17.05 -37.48
C ASP A 105 -1.98 15.92 -37.85
N PHE A 106 -0.87 16.25 -38.54
CA PHE A 106 0.21 15.28 -38.78
C PHE A 106 0.87 14.80 -37.49
N LEU A 107 1.17 15.73 -36.56
CA LEU A 107 1.80 15.41 -35.28
C LEU A 107 0.93 14.46 -34.44
N LYS A 108 -0.39 14.65 -34.44
CA LYS A 108 -1.36 13.74 -33.82
C LYS A 108 -1.26 12.34 -34.42
N LEU A 109 -1.31 12.22 -35.75
CA LEU A 109 -1.22 10.93 -36.45
C LEU A 109 0.13 10.24 -36.19
N PHE A 110 1.23 10.99 -36.28
CA PHE A 110 2.59 10.49 -36.12
C PHE A 110 2.88 10.03 -34.69
N ILE A 111 2.53 10.82 -33.66
CA ILE A 111 2.68 10.42 -32.26
C ILE A 111 1.81 9.20 -31.94
N THR A 112 0.59 9.15 -32.46
CA THR A 112 -0.31 7.99 -32.30
C THR A 112 0.27 6.73 -32.94
N ALA A 113 1.01 6.85 -34.05
CA ALA A 113 1.72 5.74 -34.67
C ALA A 113 2.87 5.24 -33.80
N LEU A 114 3.76 6.14 -33.35
CA LEU A 114 4.91 5.80 -32.50
C LEU A 114 4.50 5.21 -31.15
N ALA A 115 3.39 5.69 -30.59
CA ALA A 115 2.79 5.20 -29.36
C ALA A 115 2.49 3.69 -29.37
N LYS A 116 2.16 3.13 -30.55
CA LYS A 116 1.83 1.71 -30.71
C LYS A 116 3.07 0.81 -30.82
N LEU A 117 4.27 1.39 -30.90
CA LEU A 117 5.53 0.67 -30.94
C LEU A 117 6.08 0.51 -29.50
N PRO A 118 6.66 -0.64 -29.15
CA PRO A 118 7.23 -0.83 -27.81
C PRO A 118 8.41 0.12 -27.57
N SER A 119 8.54 0.58 -26.33
CA SER A 119 9.73 1.30 -25.88
C SER A 119 10.91 0.34 -25.70
N HIS A 120 12.09 0.72 -26.18
CA HIS A 120 13.31 -0.09 -26.07
C HIS A 120 14.44 0.72 -25.43
N PRO A 121 14.94 0.31 -24.24
CA PRO A 121 16.14 0.87 -23.66
C PRO A 121 17.36 0.52 -24.52
N ALA A 122 18.17 1.51 -24.90
CA ALA A 122 19.32 1.30 -25.77
C ALA A 122 20.31 2.46 -25.65
N THR A 123 21.55 2.23 -26.09
CA THR A 123 22.47 3.32 -26.41
C THR A 123 22.34 3.64 -27.90
N VAL A 124 21.95 4.89 -28.20
CA VAL A 124 21.77 5.36 -29.57
C VAL A 124 22.69 6.53 -29.87
N TRP A 125 22.91 6.78 -31.16
CA TRP A 125 23.88 7.75 -31.65
C TRP A 125 23.22 8.76 -32.57
N ARG A 126 23.59 10.03 -32.40
CA ARG A 126 23.14 11.12 -33.27
C ARG A 126 24.30 12.05 -33.59
N GLY A 127 24.65 12.17 -34.87
CA GLY A 127 25.60 13.18 -35.33
C GLY A 127 24.88 14.50 -35.62
N VAL A 128 25.45 15.62 -35.17
CA VAL A 128 24.97 16.96 -35.52
C VAL A 128 26.15 17.81 -35.98
N ALA A 129 26.04 18.36 -37.19
CA ALA A 129 27.04 19.25 -37.76
C ALA A 129 27.04 20.63 -37.09
N ASN A 130 28.21 21.29 -37.04
CA ASN A 130 28.39 22.68 -36.58
C ASN A 130 27.79 23.04 -35.20
N ILE A 131 27.70 22.07 -34.30
CA ILE A 131 27.50 22.30 -32.86
C ILE A 131 28.80 21.93 -32.16
N SER A 132 29.24 22.75 -31.21
CA SER A 132 30.39 22.43 -30.38
C SER A 132 29.93 21.72 -29.12
N GLY A 133 30.62 20.62 -28.75
CA GLY A 133 30.42 19.97 -27.46
C GLY A 133 30.78 20.86 -26.26
N LEU A 134 31.47 21.99 -26.49
CA LEU A 134 31.88 22.94 -25.45
C LEU A 134 30.69 23.64 -24.77
N ASP A 135 29.53 23.66 -25.40
CA ASP A 135 28.29 24.24 -24.86
C ASP A 135 27.52 23.28 -23.93
N PHE A 136 28.05 22.08 -23.69
CA PHE A 136 27.44 21.04 -22.86
C PHE A 136 28.31 20.74 -21.64
N TYR A 137 27.90 21.28 -20.49
CA TYR A 137 28.57 21.05 -19.23
C TYR A 137 27.98 19.82 -18.52
N ASN A 138 28.81 19.16 -17.71
CA ASN A 138 28.37 17.99 -16.96
C ASN A 138 27.18 18.35 -16.05
N ASN A 139 26.15 17.49 -16.03
CA ASN A 139 24.85 17.66 -15.39
C ASN A 139 23.92 18.72 -15.99
N ASP A 140 24.26 19.35 -17.12
CA ASP A 140 23.29 20.18 -17.82
C ASP A 140 22.07 19.36 -18.23
N MET A 141 20.89 19.94 -18.02
CA MET A 141 19.60 19.37 -18.43
C MET A 141 18.95 20.25 -19.49
N PHE A 142 18.43 19.62 -20.53
CA PHE A 142 17.68 20.30 -21.57
C PHE A 142 16.60 19.39 -22.15
N THR A 143 15.62 19.99 -22.81
CA THR A 143 14.52 19.28 -23.46
C THR A 143 14.68 19.35 -24.97
N TRP A 144 14.64 18.19 -25.64
CA TRP A 144 14.59 18.14 -27.10
C TRP A 144 13.15 18.06 -27.60
N TRP A 145 12.62 19.19 -28.05
CA TRP A 145 11.26 19.31 -28.58
C TRP A 145 11.08 18.79 -30.02
N SER A 146 12.17 18.63 -30.79
CA SER A 146 12.12 18.02 -32.13
C SER A 146 11.98 16.50 -32.06
N VAL A 147 11.46 15.89 -33.14
CA VAL A 147 11.53 14.44 -33.30
C VAL A 147 12.97 14.08 -33.67
N ASN A 148 13.58 13.18 -32.90
CA ASN A 148 14.99 12.86 -33.06
C ASN A 148 15.15 11.46 -33.62
N SER A 149 15.48 11.37 -34.91
CA SER A 149 15.96 10.10 -35.48
C SER A 149 17.41 9.89 -35.07
N CYS A 150 17.67 8.74 -34.47
CA CYS A 150 18.97 8.28 -34.00
C CYS A 150 19.25 6.90 -34.61
N SER A 151 20.52 6.51 -34.67
CA SER A 151 20.90 5.16 -35.12
C SER A 151 21.46 4.36 -33.94
N SER A 152 21.18 3.07 -33.89
CA SER A 152 21.88 2.10 -33.03
C SER A 152 23.39 2.03 -33.32
N ARG A 153 23.83 2.46 -34.52
CA ARG A 153 25.21 2.33 -35.00
C ARG A 153 25.93 3.68 -35.00
N ALA A 154 26.95 3.81 -34.15
CA ALA A 154 27.81 5.00 -34.07
C ALA A 154 28.40 5.43 -35.43
N ARG A 155 28.79 4.47 -36.28
CA ARG A 155 29.36 4.75 -37.61
C ARG A 155 28.35 5.40 -38.56
N VAL A 156 27.08 5.01 -38.49
CA VAL A 156 26.02 5.59 -39.33
C VAL A 156 25.77 7.03 -38.89
N ALA A 157 25.62 7.26 -37.58
CA ALA A 157 25.45 8.58 -37.01
C ALA A 157 26.66 9.52 -37.23
N GLY A 158 27.88 8.97 -37.16
CA GLY A 158 29.12 9.73 -37.30
C GLY A 158 29.36 10.35 -38.68
N ILE A 159 28.73 9.83 -39.74
CA ILE A 159 28.81 10.42 -41.09
C ILE A 159 28.14 11.80 -41.14
N PHE A 160 27.25 12.09 -40.19
CA PHE A 160 26.50 13.34 -40.12
C PHE A 160 27.12 14.40 -39.20
N ALA A 161 28.04 14.00 -38.33
CA ALA A 161 28.90 14.94 -37.64
C ALA A 161 29.99 15.38 -38.64
N ASP A 162 30.08 16.68 -38.92
CA ASP A 162 31.18 17.22 -39.72
C ASP A 162 32.48 17.23 -38.91
N LYS A 163 33.61 17.67 -39.51
CA LYS A 163 34.93 17.66 -38.85
C LYS A 163 34.99 18.45 -37.52
N LYS A 164 34.02 19.33 -37.27
CA LYS A 164 33.89 20.16 -36.06
C LYS A 164 32.55 19.92 -35.33
N GLY A 165 31.87 18.82 -35.64
CA GLY A 165 30.53 18.52 -35.15
C GLY A 165 30.54 17.77 -33.83
N THR A 166 29.34 17.51 -33.32
CA THR A 166 29.13 16.72 -32.10
C THR A 166 28.45 15.41 -32.43
N LEU A 167 28.99 14.31 -31.92
CA LEU A 167 28.34 13.03 -31.87
C LEU A 167 27.74 12.82 -30.47
N PHE A 168 26.42 12.76 -30.39
CA PHE A 168 25.73 12.46 -29.14
C PHE A 168 25.63 10.96 -28.97
N CYS A 169 26.18 10.45 -27.86
CA CYS A 169 26.00 9.08 -27.37
C CYS A 169 24.92 9.12 -26.29
N ILE A 170 23.75 8.54 -26.55
CA ILE A 170 22.57 8.76 -25.73
C ILE A 170 22.09 7.42 -25.17
N ASN A 171 22.13 7.29 -23.85
CA ASN A 171 21.47 6.18 -23.16
C ASN A 171 19.99 6.52 -23.00
N ILE A 172 19.15 5.88 -23.80
CA ILE A 172 17.71 6.08 -23.82
C ILE A 172 16.96 4.93 -23.17
N ILE A 173 15.76 5.21 -22.69
CA ILE A 173 14.86 4.28 -22.01
C ILE A 173 13.60 4.07 -22.85
N TYR A 174 13.12 5.14 -23.52
CA TYR A 174 11.84 5.15 -24.24
C TYR A 174 11.99 5.26 -25.77
N GLY A 175 13.09 4.74 -26.32
CA GLY A 175 13.32 4.72 -27.76
C GLY A 175 12.25 3.94 -28.50
N LYS A 176 11.75 4.48 -29.61
CA LYS A 176 10.82 3.80 -30.52
C LYS A 176 11.57 3.31 -31.75
N ASP A 177 11.78 2.00 -31.84
CA ASP A 177 12.39 1.39 -33.03
C ASP A 177 11.40 1.43 -34.20
N ILE A 178 11.76 2.17 -35.25
CA ILE A 178 10.95 2.34 -36.45
C ILE A 178 11.60 1.68 -37.67
N THR A 179 12.64 0.86 -37.49
CA THR A 179 13.45 0.28 -38.57
C THR A 179 12.58 -0.36 -39.65
N GLU A 180 11.59 -1.16 -39.25
CA GLU A 180 10.67 -1.85 -40.17
C GLU A 180 9.65 -0.95 -40.89
N TYR A 181 9.50 0.30 -40.46
CA TYR A 181 8.51 1.26 -40.95
C TYR A 181 9.17 2.45 -41.67
N SER A 182 10.49 2.56 -41.61
CA SER A 182 11.26 3.61 -42.26
C SER A 182 11.36 3.37 -43.77
N SER A 183 11.47 4.44 -44.56
CA SER A 183 11.87 4.35 -45.97
C SER A 183 13.34 3.92 -46.17
N LYS A 184 14.10 3.79 -45.06
CA LYS A 184 15.52 3.43 -44.99
C LYS A 184 15.78 2.38 -43.91
N GLU A 185 15.45 1.13 -44.19
CA GLU A 185 15.65 0.01 -43.26
C GLU A 185 17.12 -0.16 -42.80
N ASP A 186 18.09 0.23 -43.64
CA ASP A 186 19.53 0.12 -43.34
C ASP A 186 20.03 1.06 -42.22
N GLU A 187 19.26 2.09 -41.86
CA GLU A 187 19.65 3.11 -40.88
C GLU A 187 19.42 2.68 -39.42
N GLU A 188 18.69 1.57 -39.19
CA GLU A 188 18.27 1.08 -37.86
C GLU A 188 17.74 2.22 -36.98
N GLU A 189 16.76 2.95 -37.53
CA GLU A 189 16.27 4.20 -36.96
C GLU A 189 15.49 3.97 -35.66
N ILE A 190 15.93 4.67 -34.61
CA ILE A 190 15.24 4.74 -33.33
C ILE A 190 14.85 6.19 -33.08
N ILE A 191 13.56 6.43 -32.85
CA ILE A 191 13.02 7.76 -32.56
C ILE A 191 13.01 8.02 -31.06
N LEU A 192 13.55 9.17 -30.64
CA LEU A 192 13.22 9.78 -29.34
C LEU A 192 12.03 10.71 -29.53
N MET A 193 11.06 10.60 -28.62
CA MET A 193 9.83 11.37 -28.67
C MET A 193 10.11 12.88 -28.51
N PRO A 194 9.30 13.76 -29.14
CA PRO A 194 9.40 15.19 -28.92
C PRO A 194 9.09 15.51 -27.45
N GLY A 195 9.96 16.29 -26.81
CA GLY A 195 9.90 16.59 -25.38
C GLY A 195 10.78 15.69 -24.50
N THR A 196 11.61 14.82 -25.07
CA THR A 196 12.58 14.01 -24.31
C THR A 196 13.55 14.92 -23.56
N GLN A 197 13.64 14.73 -22.24
CA GLN A 197 14.60 15.41 -21.37
C GLN A 197 15.89 14.61 -21.30
N LEU A 198 17.02 15.29 -21.51
CA LEU A 198 18.34 14.68 -21.50
C LEU A 198 19.24 15.38 -20.50
N ARG A 199 20.09 14.60 -19.84
CA ARG A 199 21.14 15.07 -18.95
C ARG A 199 22.52 14.75 -19.53
N VAL A 200 23.41 15.73 -19.52
CA VAL A 200 24.81 15.54 -19.89
C VAL A 200 25.53 14.79 -18.77
N LYS A 201 26.20 13.68 -19.12
CA LYS A 201 27.03 12.88 -18.20
C LYS A 201 28.50 13.19 -18.35
N ASP A 202 28.95 13.32 -19.59
CA ASP A 202 30.34 13.58 -19.90
C ASP A 202 30.47 14.14 -21.31
N THR A 203 31.55 14.86 -21.56
CA THR A 203 31.88 15.39 -22.89
C THR A 203 33.35 15.12 -23.16
N THR A 204 33.61 14.39 -24.25
CA THR A 204 34.97 14.10 -24.72
C THR A 204 35.27 14.88 -25.99
N PHE A 205 36.54 15.25 -26.18
CA PHE A 205 37.02 16.06 -27.29
C PHE A 205 38.20 15.37 -27.96
N ASP A 206 38.21 15.38 -29.29
CA ASP A 206 39.36 14.99 -30.09
C ASP A 206 40.21 16.22 -30.47
N VAL A 207 41.47 15.99 -30.82
CA VAL A 207 42.49 17.01 -31.13
C VAL A 207 42.07 17.88 -32.33
N ASP A 208 41.22 17.36 -33.21
CA ASP A 208 40.71 18.02 -34.41
C ASP A 208 39.40 18.82 -34.19
N GLY A 209 38.87 18.86 -32.96
CA GLY A 209 37.65 19.60 -32.61
C GLY A 209 36.33 18.83 -32.79
N PHE A 210 36.41 17.52 -33.05
CA PHE A 210 35.28 16.60 -32.95
C PHE A 210 34.95 16.36 -31.48
N SER A 211 33.66 16.35 -31.13
CA SER A 211 33.22 16.16 -29.73
C SER A 211 32.24 14.99 -29.62
N VAL A 212 32.37 14.18 -28.57
CA VAL A 212 31.37 13.18 -28.20
C VAL A 212 30.74 13.58 -26.88
N VAL A 213 29.45 13.89 -26.90
CA VAL A 213 28.68 14.23 -25.70
C VAL A 213 27.88 13.01 -25.28
N HIS A 214 28.14 12.52 -24.07
CA HIS A 214 27.42 11.43 -23.44
C HIS A 214 26.20 11.99 -22.72
N LEU A 215 25.03 11.53 -23.15
CA LEU A 215 23.73 11.93 -22.63
C LEU A 215 23.01 10.72 -22.02
N GLU A 216 22.18 11.01 -21.03
CA GLU A 216 21.23 10.08 -20.44
C GLU A 216 19.83 10.66 -20.58
N GLU A 217 18.88 9.84 -21.05
CA GLU A 217 17.46 10.18 -20.95
C GLU A 217 17.04 10.21 -19.48
N CYS A 218 16.61 11.38 -19.03
CA CYS A 218 16.12 11.55 -17.67
C CYS A 218 14.84 10.72 -17.51
N THR A 219 14.83 9.85 -16.51
CA THR A 219 13.57 9.26 -16.08
C THR A 219 12.72 10.35 -15.45
N PRO A 220 11.45 10.51 -15.87
CA PRO A 220 10.55 11.46 -15.22
C PRO A 220 10.14 11.02 -13.82
N ILE A 221 10.43 9.77 -13.47
CA ILE A 221 10.30 9.21 -12.13
C ILE A 221 11.72 9.08 -11.55
N PRO A 222 12.03 9.76 -10.44
CA PRO A 222 13.35 9.66 -9.81
C PRO A 222 13.72 8.22 -9.44
N GLU A 223 15.02 7.93 -9.41
CA GLU A 223 15.53 6.65 -8.98
C GLU A 223 15.03 6.29 -7.56
N GLY A 224 14.56 5.05 -7.37
CA GLY A 224 13.94 4.60 -6.12
C GLY A 224 12.51 5.11 -5.89
N LYS A 225 11.92 5.90 -6.80
CA LYS A 225 10.51 6.31 -6.76
C LYS A 225 9.68 5.51 -7.77
N HIS A 226 8.36 5.53 -7.61
CA HIS A 226 7.42 4.78 -8.44
C HIS A 226 6.15 5.56 -8.77
N VAL A 227 5.30 5.01 -9.64
CA VAL A 227 3.93 5.45 -9.85
C VAL A 227 3.00 4.56 -9.02
N MET A 228 2.31 5.14 -8.06
CA MET A 228 1.30 4.43 -7.28
C MET A 228 -0.03 4.40 -8.03
N ILE A 229 -0.64 3.22 -8.09
CA ILE A 229 -1.97 3.02 -8.65
C ILE A 229 -2.97 2.84 -7.51
N SER A 230 -3.89 3.79 -7.38
CA SER A 230 -4.98 3.79 -6.41
C SER A 230 -6.30 3.48 -7.13
N TYR A 231 -7.02 2.45 -6.68
CA TYR A 231 -8.27 2.00 -7.30
C TYR A 231 -9.14 1.24 -6.29
N ASP A 232 -10.45 1.13 -6.57
CA ASP A 232 -11.36 0.30 -5.78
C ASP A 232 -11.33 -1.16 -6.24
N SER A 233 -11.62 -2.12 -5.36
CA SER A 233 -11.52 -3.55 -5.67
C SER A 233 -12.36 -4.00 -6.87
N ASN A 234 -13.47 -3.32 -7.18
CA ASN A 234 -14.34 -3.71 -8.30
C ASN A 234 -13.74 -3.31 -9.66
N SER A 235 -12.72 -2.45 -9.67
CA SER A 235 -12.03 -2.00 -10.87
C SER A 235 -10.79 -2.85 -11.23
N GLN A 236 -10.55 -3.95 -10.51
CA GLN A 236 -9.33 -4.75 -10.62
C GLN A 236 -9.03 -5.26 -12.03
N GLU A 237 -10.04 -5.71 -12.79
CA GLU A 237 -9.83 -6.25 -14.13
C GLU A 237 -9.31 -5.17 -15.10
N THR A 238 -9.98 -4.02 -15.14
CA THR A 238 -9.61 -2.88 -15.98
C THR A 238 -8.23 -2.34 -15.58
N VAL A 239 -8.00 -2.15 -14.28
CA VAL A 239 -6.73 -1.63 -13.77
C VAL A 239 -5.56 -2.59 -14.03
N SER A 240 -5.80 -3.91 -14.03
CA SER A 240 -4.77 -4.90 -14.38
C SER A 240 -4.32 -4.81 -15.83
N LYS A 241 -5.25 -4.52 -16.76
CA LYS A 241 -4.92 -4.27 -18.18
C LYS A 241 -4.05 -3.01 -18.30
N ILE A 242 -4.44 -1.92 -17.65
CA ILE A 242 -3.69 -0.65 -17.65
C ILE A 242 -2.30 -0.83 -17.03
N TYR A 243 -2.21 -1.55 -15.90
CA TYR A 243 -0.94 -1.90 -15.25
C TYR A 243 0.00 -2.60 -16.22
N HIS A 244 -0.50 -3.56 -17.01
CA HIS A 244 0.32 -4.27 -17.99
C HIS A 244 0.92 -3.33 -19.05
N TYR A 245 0.12 -2.42 -19.61
CA TYR A 245 0.63 -1.44 -20.57
C TYR A 245 1.68 -0.50 -19.95
N LEU A 246 1.43 0.01 -18.73
CA LEU A 246 2.40 0.86 -18.04
C LEU A 246 3.71 0.11 -17.75
N HIS A 247 3.63 -1.17 -17.41
CA HIS A 247 4.79 -2.02 -17.17
C HIS A 247 5.60 -2.28 -18.45
N LEU A 248 4.94 -2.51 -19.59
CA LEU A 248 5.61 -2.63 -20.90
C LEU A 248 6.36 -1.36 -21.30
N GLU A 249 5.92 -0.21 -20.79
CA GLU A 249 6.57 1.09 -20.98
C GLU A 249 7.67 1.37 -19.95
N HIS A 250 8.14 0.34 -19.24
CA HIS A 250 9.21 0.41 -18.23
C HIS A 250 8.97 1.46 -17.13
N ILE A 251 7.70 1.70 -16.78
CA ILE A 251 7.35 2.58 -15.65
C ILE A 251 7.46 1.76 -14.35
N PRO A 252 8.19 2.23 -13.33
CA PRO A 252 8.20 1.59 -12.02
C PRO A 252 6.83 1.77 -11.35
N LEU A 253 6.11 0.67 -11.12
CA LEU A 253 4.73 0.69 -10.62
C LEU A 253 4.63 0.14 -9.20
N TRP A 254 3.81 0.82 -8.39
CA TRP A 254 3.31 0.30 -7.12
C TRP A 254 1.82 0.07 -7.22
N LEU A 255 1.43 -1.19 -7.18
CA LEU A 255 0.03 -1.61 -7.11
C LEU A 255 -0.15 -2.28 -5.76
N ASN A 256 -1.18 -1.89 -5.03
CA ASN A 256 -1.57 -2.53 -3.77
C ASN A 256 -2.08 -3.95 -4.09
N LYS A 257 -1.16 -4.89 -4.36
CA LYS A 257 -1.48 -6.30 -4.51
C LYS A 257 -1.82 -6.81 -3.12
N GLN A 258 -3.00 -7.38 -2.97
CA GLN A 258 -3.21 -8.48 -2.04
C GLN A 258 -2.17 -9.57 -2.38
N LYS A 259 -0.97 -9.50 -1.77
CA LYS A 259 0.03 -10.57 -1.86
C LYS A 259 -0.31 -11.60 -0.79
N GLU A 260 -0.63 -12.80 -1.25
CA GLU A 260 -1.02 -14.00 -0.50
C GLU A 260 0.12 -14.63 0.34
N THR A 261 1.01 -13.85 0.94
CA THR A 261 2.06 -14.39 1.82
C THR A 261 2.14 -13.62 3.13
N THR A 262 1.94 -14.36 4.22
CA THR A 262 1.49 -13.94 5.56
C THR A 262 2.47 -13.13 6.40
N ASN A 263 3.63 -12.70 5.88
CA ASN A 263 4.65 -12.01 6.69
C ASN A 263 4.96 -10.55 6.31
N ASP A 264 4.55 -10.06 5.13
CA ASP A 264 4.84 -8.68 4.68
C ASP A 264 3.60 -7.76 4.60
N LEU A 265 2.46 -8.21 5.15
CA LEU A 265 1.17 -7.51 5.11
C LEU A 265 1.11 -6.21 5.93
N LYS A 266 2.23 -5.69 6.48
CA LYS A 266 2.24 -4.56 7.43
C LYS A 266 2.80 -3.24 6.87
N THR A 267 3.39 -3.23 5.68
CA THR A 267 4.01 -2.04 5.05
C THR A 267 3.38 -1.82 3.68
N SER A 268 2.46 -0.85 3.49
CA SER A 268 2.07 -0.54 2.09
C SER A 268 1.53 0.84 1.74
N LEU A 269 0.84 1.58 2.64
CA LEU A 269 0.27 2.88 2.25
C LEU A 269 1.26 4.04 2.39
N ALA A 270 1.89 4.19 3.56
CA ALA A 270 2.91 5.21 3.78
C ALA A 270 4.05 5.02 2.77
N GLU A 271 4.58 3.80 2.66
CA GLU A 271 5.62 3.46 1.68
C GLU A 271 5.18 3.72 0.23
N GLY A 272 3.95 3.34 -0.13
CA GLY A 272 3.39 3.55 -1.46
C GLY A 272 3.24 5.03 -1.82
N VAL A 273 2.74 5.87 -0.92
CA VAL A 273 2.58 7.31 -1.22
C VAL A 273 3.90 8.07 -1.03
N GLU A 274 4.70 7.79 0.01
CA GLU A 274 5.99 8.46 0.26
C GLU A 274 7.00 8.25 -0.86
N ASN A 275 7.03 7.04 -1.42
CA ASN A 275 7.90 6.70 -2.54
C ASN A 275 7.24 6.86 -3.90
N ALA A 276 5.96 7.26 -3.95
CA ALA A 276 5.36 7.72 -5.19
C ALA A 276 5.97 9.05 -5.65
N ALA A 277 6.38 9.07 -6.91
CA ALA A 277 6.56 10.30 -7.69
C ALA A 277 5.21 10.80 -8.24
N VAL A 278 4.33 9.86 -8.60
CA VAL A 278 3.00 10.12 -9.16
C VAL A 278 1.99 9.15 -8.56
N VAL A 279 0.78 9.62 -8.26
CA VAL A 279 -0.35 8.80 -7.81
C VAL A 279 -1.45 8.86 -8.87
N CYS A 280 -1.73 7.74 -9.52
CA CYS A 280 -2.80 7.60 -10.50
C CYS A 280 -4.05 7.06 -9.81
N CYS A 281 -5.11 7.85 -9.79
CA CYS A 281 -6.36 7.52 -9.10
C CYS A 281 -7.42 7.09 -10.12
N PHE A 282 -7.75 5.81 -10.14
CA PHE A 282 -8.80 5.24 -11.00
C PHE A 282 -10.15 5.35 -10.32
N ILE A 283 -10.87 6.41 -10.67
CA ILE A 283 -12.05 6.92 -9.99
C ILE A 283 -13.33 6.28 -10.56
N THR A 284 -14.16 5.78 -9.63
CA THR A 284 -15.51 5.25 -9.84
C THR A 284 -16.43 5.70 -8.69
N PRO A 285 -17.76 5.47 -8.76
CA PRO A 285 -18.65 5.65 -7.62
C PRO A 285 -18.25 4.82 -6.38
N ASN A 286 -17.64 3.65 -6.59
CA ASN A 286 -17.16 2.80 -5.49
C ASN A 286 -15.85 3.32 -4.90
N TYR A 287 -14.99 3.93 -5.73
CA TYR A 287 -13.81 4.66 -5.27
C TYR A 287 -14.19 5.79 -4.31
N GLU A 288 -15.24 6.57 -4.60
CA GLU A 288 -15.70 7.64 -3.70
C GLU A 288 -16.22 7.11 -2.35
N LYS A 289 -16.81 5.91 -2.35
CA LYS A 289 -17.33 5.24 -1.14
C LYS A 289 -16.26 4.49 -0.34
N SER A 290 -15.06 4.33 -0.88
CA SER A 290 -13.98 3.57 -0.26
C SER A 290 -13.19 4.44 0.70
N ASP A 291 -13.32 4.17 2.01
CA ASP A 291 -12.48 4.77 3.06
C ASP A 291 -10.99 4.66 2.74
N PHE A 292 -10.56 3.55 2.14
CA PHE A 292 -9.17 3.33 1.74
C PHE A 292 -8.76 4.34 0.68
N CYS A 293 -9.47 4.39 -0.45
CA CYS A 293 -9.18 5.30 -1.56
C CYS A 293 -9.22 6.76 -1.12
N GLN A 294 -10.16 7.12 -0.24
CA GLN A 294 -10.23 8.45 0.37
C GLN A 294 -8.96 8.81 1.12
N LEU A 295 -8.45 7.90 1.94
CA LEU A 295 -7.23 8.12 2.70
C LEU A 295 -5.99 8.16 1.81
N GLU A 296 -5.85 7.26 0.82
CA GLU A 296 -4.69 7.27 -0.10
C GLU A 296 -4.59 8.62 -0.83
N LEU A 297 -5.73 9.12 -1.34
CA LEU A 297 -5.77 10.38 -2.07
C LEU A 297 -5.53 11.58 -1.15
N GLN A 298 -6.13 11.61 0.04
CA GLN A 298 -5.87 12.67 1.02
C GLN A 298 -4.41 12.68 1.48
N TYR A 299 -3.79 11.52 1.62
CA TYR A 299 -2.40 11.39 2.01
C TYR A 299 -1.46 11.88 0.89
N ALA A 300 -1.73 11.47 -0.35
CA ALA A 300 -1.03 11.94 -1.54
C ALA A 300 -1.07 13.48 -1.66
N GLN A 301 -2.23 14.10 -1.45
CA GLN A 301 -2.34 15.56 -1.48
C GLN A 301 -1.53 16.26 -0.38
N LYS A 302 -1.61 15.76 0.86
CA LYS A 302 -0.86 16.34 1.99
C LYS A 302 0.65 16.26 1.76
N ARG A 303 1.12 15.16 1.18
CA ARG A 303 2.53 14.93 0.82
C ARG A 303 2.94 15.61 -0.49
N GLN A 304 2.08 16.48 -1.00
CA GLN A 304 2.24 17.21 -2.24
C GLN A 304 2.62 16.31 -3.42
N LYS A 305 2.03 15.11 -3.47
CA LYS A 305 2.26 14.16 -4.55
C LYS A 305 1.48 14.56 -5.78
N ARG A 306 2.11 14.36 -6.92
CA ARG A 306 1.50 14.60 -8.21
C ARG A 306 0.37 13.59 -8.44
N ILE A 307 -0.86 14.07 -8.59
CA ILE A 307 -2.05 13.23 -8.75
C ILE A 307 -2.55 13.30 -10.20
N ILE A 308 -2.82 12.15 -10.81
CA ILE A 308 -3.47 12.03 -12.12
C ILE A 308 -4.80 11.31 -11.94
N PRO A 309 -5.95 12.02 -12.00
CA PRO A 309 -7.26 11.39 -11.94
C PRO A 309 -7.59 10.71 -13.27
N CYS A 310 -8.00 9.45 -13.20
CA CYS A 310 -8.41 8.61 -14.31
C CYS A 310 -9.85 8.17 -14.04
N ILE A 311 -10.83 8.69 -14.77
CA ILE A 311 -12.25 8.38 -14.53
C ILE A 311 -12.62 7.15 -15.35
N LEU A 312 -13.06 6.07 -14.69
CA LEU A 312 -13.44 4.80 -15.33
C LEU A 312 -14.96 4.69 -15.61
N THR A 313 -15.73 5.75 -15.40
CA THR A 313 -17.19 5.77 -15.54
C THR A 313 -17.68 7.03 -16.22
N ASP A 314 -18.78 6.96 -16.97
CA ASP A 314 -19.28 8.08 -17.77
C ASP A 314 -19.48 9.33 -16.91
N ILE A 315 -18.72 10.37 -17.23
CA ILE A 315 -18.76 11.66 -16.54
C ILE A 315 -20.10 12.38 -16.72
N ASN A 316 -20.90 11.97 -17.72
CA ASN A 316 -22.25 12.46 -17.95
C ASN A 316 -23.28 11.75 -17.07
N ILE A 317 -23.03 10.49 -16.69
CA ILE A 317 -23.93 9.68 -15.84
C ILE A 317 -23.63 9.94 -14.37
N TRP A 318 -22.36 10.04 -14.00
CA TRP A 318 -21.94 10.23 -12.63
C TRP A 318 -20.81 11.25 -12.53
N LYS A 319 -20.94 12.17 -11.57
CA LYS A 319 -19.91 13.16 -11.25
C LYS A 319 -19.44 12.96 -9.82
N PRO A 320 -18.14 13.09 -9.54
CA PRO A 320 -17.60 13.07 -8.19
C PRO A 320 -18.37 14.02 -7.27
N SER A 321 -18.74 13.55 -6.09
CA SER A 321 -19.40 14.34 -5.06
C SER A 321 -18.53 14.48 -3.80
N ASN A 322 -19.07 15.16 -2.77
CA ASN A 322 -18.47 15.28 -1.43
C ASN A 322 -16.97 15.67 -1.43
N TRP A 323 -16.14 14.78 -0.86
CA TRP A 323 -14.71 14.96 -0.68
C TRP A 323 -13.95 14.89 -2.02
N LEU A 324 -14.40 14.04 -2.95
CA LEU A 324 -13.74 13.83 -4.22
C LEU A 324 -13.94 15.01 -5.19
N LYS A 325 -15.10 15.67 -5.11
CA LYS A 325 -15.36 16.93 -5.85
C LYS A 325 -14.41 18.06 -5.47
N LEU A 326 -14.12 18.20 -4.18
CA LEU A 326 -13.20 19.23 -3.66
C LEU A 326 -11.77 18.97 -4.11
N ILE A 327 -11.39 17.70 -4.22
CA ILE A 327 -10.04 17.27 -4.59
C ILE A 327 -9.80 17.38 -6.10
N ASN A 328 -10.82 17.10 -6.92
CA ASN A 328 -10.70 17.12 -8.37
C ASN A 328 -10.90 18.49 -9.01
N LYS A 329 -11.21 19.54 -8.24
CA LYS A 329 -11.65 20.84 -8.78
C LYS A 329 -10.64 21.47 -9.75
N ASP A 330 -9.34 21.28 -9.50
CA ASP A 330 -8.25 21.87 -10.29
C ASP A 330 -7.45 20.83 -11.09
N LEU A 331 -7.90 19.57 -11.10
CA LEU A 331 -7.25 18.48 -11.82
C LEU A 331 -8.01 18.17 -13.11
N VAL A 332 -7.29 18.02 -14.21
CA VAL A 332 -7.87 17.57 -15.49
C VAL A 332 -7.91 16.04 -15.49
N PRO A 333 -9.07 15.38 -15.50
CA PRO A 333 -9.13 13.92 -15.56
C PRO A 333 -8.73 13.37 -16.94
N ILE A 334 -8.28 12.12 -16.97
CA ILE A 334 -8.28 11.29 -18.17
C ILE A 334 -9.58 10.49 -18.16
N ASP A 335 -10.38 10.64 -19.20
CA ASP A 335 -11.60 9.86 -19.38
C ASP A 335 -11.24 8.50 -19.97
N PHE A 336 -11.49 7.44 -19.23
CA PHE A 336 -11.33 6.06 -19.67
C PHE A 336 -12.65 5.41 -20.09
N ASP A 337 -13.78 6.13 -19.98
CA ASP A 337 -15.07 5.61 -20.40
C ASP A 337 -15.36 5.97 -21.87
N ASN A 338 -15.71 4.95 -22.66
CA ASN A 338 -15.80 5.00 -24.12
C ASN A 338 -17.07 5.69 -24.66
N VAL A 339 -17.88 6.33 -23.81
CA VAL A 339 -19.22 6.81 -24.17
C VAL A 339 -19.23 8.26 -24.67
N SER A 340 -18.37 9.12 -24.12
CA SER A 340 -18.37 10.57 -24.38
C SER A 340 -17.52 10.97 -25.61
N LYS A 341 -16.46 10.20 -25.90
CA LYS A 341 -15.62 10.27 -27.10
C LYS A 341 -15.24 8.83 -27.49
N PRO A 342 -15.35 8.42 -28.76
CA PRO A 342 -14.87 7.12 -29.20
C PRO A 342 -13.34 7.14 -29.26
N SER A 343 -12.67 7.07 -28.11
CA SER A 343 -11.25 6.74 -28.01
C SER A 343 -11.09 5.28 -27.65
N THR A 344 -9.98 4.67 -28.06
CA THR A 344 -9.65 3.30 -27.62
C THR A 344 -9.02 3.34 -26.22
N MET A 345 -9.17 2.27 -25.43
CA MET A 345 -8.46 2.09 -24.15
C MET A 345 -6.96 2.38 -24.31
N GLU A 346 -6.38 2.00 -25.44
CA GLU A 346 -4.98 2.24 -25.80
C GLU A 346 -4.64 3.73 -25.86
N GLU A 347 -5.50 4.56 -26.47
CA GLU A 347 -5.29 6.01 -26.53
C GLU A 347 -5.33 6.67 -25.15
N ASN A 348 -6.23 6.22 -24.28
CA ASN A 348 -6.34 6.74 -22.91
C ASN A 348 -5.15 6.33 -22.05
N VAL A 349 -4.65 5.10 -22.22
CA VAL A 349 -3.41 4.63 -21.59
C VAL A 349 -2.20 5.42 -22.10
N MET A 350 -2.13 5.72 -23.39
CA MET A 350 -1.05 6.54 -23.96
C MET A 350 -1.05 7.97 -23.41
N GLU A 351 -2.24 8.57 -23.23
CA GLU A 351 -2.36 9.86 -22.54
C GLU A 351 -1.89 9.77 -21.09
N LEU A 352 -2.20 8.69 -20.38
CA LEU A 352 -1.72 8.46 -19.01
C LEU A 352 -0.19 8.35 -18.95
N ILE A 353 0.41 7.55 -19.83
CA ILE A 353 1.87 7.42 -19.95
C ILE A 353 2.49 8.79 -20.23
N TYR A 354 1.92 9.54 -21.17
CA TYR A 354 2.40 10.86 -21.50
C TYR A 354 2.36 11.80 -20.30
N ARG A 355 1.24 11.83 -19.55
CA ARG A 355 1.12 12.67 -18.36
C ARG A 355 2.15 12.23 -17.32
N ILE A 356 2.25 10.95 -17.00
CA ILE A 356 3.27 10.43 -16.07
C ILE A 356 4.67 10.92 -16.48
N LYS A 357 5.02 10.83 -17.77
CA LYS A 357 6.38 11.08 -18.26
C LYS A 357 6.73 12.55 -18.53
N TYR A 358 5.81 13.37 -19.02
CA TYR A 358 6.19 14.64 -19.66
C TYR A 358 5.44 15.87 -19.17
N GLN A 359 4.41 15.71 -18.34
CA GLN A 359 3.67 16.86 -17.81
C GLN A 359 4.27 17.31 -16.47
N SER A 360 4.62 18.59 -16.38
CA SER A 360 5.10 19.21 -15.14
C SER A 360 4.09 19.06 -14.00
N PRO A 361 4.53 19.07 -12.72
CA PRO A 361 3.60 19.07 -11.59
C PRO A 361 2.62 20.24 -11.72
N THR A 362 1.32 19.97 -11.84
CA THR A 362 0.30 21.01 -11.74
C THR A 362 0.36 21.63 -10.34
N PRO A 363 0.05 22.93 -10.17
CA PRO A 363 -0.11 23.52 -8.85
C PRO A 363 -1.17 22.73 -8.09
N GLN A 364 -0.78 22.11 -6.99
CA GLN A 364 -1.68 21.26 -6.23
C GLN A 364 -2.54 22.12 -5.32
N TYR A 365 -3.84 21.78 -5.25
CA TYR A 365 -4.74 22.33 -4.25
C TYR A 365 -4.24 21.94 -2.85
N ILE A 366 -3.76 22.94 -2.10
CA ILE A 366 -3.43 22.81 -0.68
C ILE A 366 -4.74 23.07 0.06
N PRO A 367 -5.33 22.08 0.75
CA PRO A 367 -6.51 22.33 1.57
C PRO A 367 -6.13 23.39 2.61
N PRO A 368 -6.97 24.43 2.84
CA PRO A 368 -6.70 25.40 3.89
C PRO A 368 -6.50 24.65 5.21
N GLN A 369 -5.39 24.96 5.89
CA GLN A 369 -5.17 24.52 7.27
C GLN A 369 -6.19 25.24 8.15
N VAL A 370 -7.35 24.63 8.31
CA VAL A 370 -8.34 25.06 9.29
C VAL A 370 -7.86 24.56 10.65
N ALA A 371 -7.74 25.47 11.61
CA ALA A 371 -7.11 25.30 12.92
C ALA A 371 -7.78 24.28 13.87
N ASP A 372 -8.74 23.47 13.40
CA ASP A 372 -9.54 22.55 14.22
C ASP A 372 -9.71 21.15 13.59
N LYS A 373 -8.89 20.76 12.60
CA LYS A 373 -8.94 19.41 12.01
C LYS A 373 -7.90 18.46 12.65
N PRO A 374 -8.24 17.17 12.83
CA PRO A 374 -7.39 16.19 13.50
C PRO A 374 -6.02 16.06 12.80
N SER A 375 -4.97 15.90 13.61
CA SER A 375 -3.61 15.65 13.15
C SER A 375 -3.58 14.50 12.14
N TYR A 376 -2.91 14.69 11.00
CA TYR A 376 -2.78 13.62 10.02
C TYR A 376 -2.06 12.39 10.62
N LEU A 377 -1.13 12.60 11.57
CA LEU A 377 -0.44 11.54 12.28
C LEU A 377 -1.42 10.69 13.11
N PHE A 378 -2.44 11.32 13.70
CA PHE A 378 -3.49 10.60 14.44
C PHE A 378 -4.45 9.88 13.49
N GLU A 379 -4.71 10.44 12.31
CA GLU A 379 -5.48 9.75 11.26
C GLU A 379 -4.75 8.51 10.72
N LEU A 380 -3.41 8.52 10.64
CA LEU A 380 -2.62 7.31 10.34
C LEU A 380 -2.82 6.22 11.40
N ILE A 381 -2.86 6.59 12.67
CA ILE A 381 -3.11 5.65 13.77
C ILE A 381 -4.54 5.08 13.67
N LYS A 382 -5.55 5.93 13.40
CA LYS A 382 -6.92 5.46 13.17
C LYS A 382 -6.98 4.47 12.02
N TYR A 383 -6.30 4.76 10.92
CA TYR A 383 -6.21 3.84 9.79
C TYR A 383 -5.64 2.48 10.18
N GLU A 384 -4.54 2.46 10.95
CA GLU A 384 -3.94 1.20 11.41
C GLU A 384 -4.87 0.41 12.34
N TYR A 385 -5.67 1.07 13.17
CA TYR A 385 -6.69 0.38 13.98
C TYR A 385 -7.83 -0.18 13.13
N LYS A 386 -8.28 0.54 12.08
CA LYS A 386 -9.25 0.02 11.11
C LYS A 386 -8.70 -1.15 10.30
N ARG A 387 -7.43 -1.13 9.91
CA ARG A 387 -6.77 -2.20 9.14
C ARG A 387 -6.55 -3.44 9.99
N ASN A 388 -6.00 -3.27 11.20
CA ASN A 388 -5.76 -4.35 12.16
C ASN A 388 -7.04 -4.75 12.93
N SER A 389 -8.21 -4.39 12.40
CA SER A 389 -9.53 -4.73 12.92
C SER A 389 -9.88 -6.20 12.76
N ARG A 390 -8.97 -7.06 12.29
CA ARG A 390 -9.22 -8.49 12.19
C ARG A 390 -8.57 -9.24 13.35
N ILE A 391 -9.32 -10.14 13.96
CA ILE A 391 -8.80 -11.12 14.90
C ILE A 391 -8.46 -12.37 14.09
N GLU A 392 -7.21 -12.78 14.14
CA GLU A 392 -6.75 -14.03 13.55
C GLU A 392 -7.34 -15.19 14.34
N ARG A 393 -7.90 -16.19 13.65
CA ARG A 393 -8.31 -17.42 14.31
C ARG A 393 -7.10 -18.10 14.89
N PHE A 394 -7.25 -18.61 16.12
CA PHE A 394 -6.14 -19.29 16.80
C PHE A 394 -5.61 -20.46 15.95
N MET A 395 -6.51 -21.13 15.23
CA MET A 395 -6.22 -22.38 14.52
C MET A 395 -5.96 -22.16 13.02
N ASN A 396 -6.50 -21.11 12.39
CA ASN A 396 -6.24 -20.78 10.98
C ASN A 396 -6.01 -19.26 10.79
N PRO A 397 -4.76 -18.77 10.89
CA PRO A 397 -4.46 -17.34 10.74
C PRO A 397 -4.85 -16.76 9.38
N ALA A 398 -4.87 -17.58 8.32
CA ALA A 398 -5.31 -17.16 6.98
C ALA A 398 -6.81 -16.82 6.95
N LYS A 399 -7.61 -17.40 7.85
CA LYS A 399 -9.01 -17.03 8.10
C LYS A 399 -9.06 -16.08 9.30
N SER A 400 -9.09 -14.77 9.06
CA SER A 400 -9.28 -13.74 10.09
C SER A 400 -10.69 -13.14 10.02
N PHE A 401 -11.23 -12.67 11.15
CA PHE A 401 -12.59 -12.13 11.23
C PHE A 401 -12.61 -10.71 11.78
N SER A 402 -13.61 -9.93 11.41
CA SER A 402 -13.75 -8.56 11.86
C SER A 402 -14.03 -8.48 13.37
N ILE A 403 -13.32 -7.58 14.05
CA ILE A 403 -13.31 -7.41 15.51
C ILE A 403 -14.66 -6.92 16.02
N ASP A 404 -15.32 -6.06 15.27
CA ASP A 404 -16.68 -5.56 15.56
C ASP A 404 -17.70 -6.68 15.68
N GLN A 405 -17.62 -7.66 14.80
CA GLN A 405 -18.58 -8.74 14.75
C GLN A 405 -18.29 -9.82 15.81
N SER A 406 -17.14 -9.81 16.47
CA SER A 406 -16.71 -10.87 17.41
C SER A 406 -16.39 -10.35 18.81
N TYR A 407 -16.49 -9.03 19.02
CA TYR A 407 -16.26 -8.43 20.31
C TYR A 407 -17.38 -8.77 21.30
N ILE A 408 -17.03 -8.83 22.58
CA ILE A 408 -17.87 -9.29 23.67
C ILE A 408 -18.01 -8.16 24.68
N ASN A 409 -19.24 -7.84 25.06
CA ASN A 409 -19.52 -6.77 25.98
C ASN A 409 -18.87 -6.99 27.35
N LEU A 410 -18.42 -5.89 27.95
CA LEU A 410 -17.92 -5.86 29.32
C LEU A 410 -19.07 -6.06 30.30
N ALA A 411 -18.78 -6.48 31.52
CA ALA A 411 -19.73 -6.36 32.62
C ALA A 411 -19.12 -5.48 33.71
N ILE A 412 -19.96 -4.69 34.39
CA ILE A 412 -19.53 -4.06 35.64
C ILE A 412 -19.74 -5.07 36.74
N VAL A 413 -18.70 -5.27 37.54
CA VAL A 413 -18.87 -5.77 38.89
C VAL A 413 -18.17 -4.79 39.84
N GLU A 414 -18.90 -4.27 40.82
CA GLU A 414 -18.28 -3.52 41.91
C GLU A 414 -17.45 -4.49 42.76
N THR A 415 -16.13 -4.26 42.81
CA THR A 415 -15.13 -5.22 43.30
C THR A 415 -15.35 -5.67 44.75
N ILE A 416 -16.07 -4.87 45.54
CA ILE A 416 -16.36 -5.14 46.97
C ILE A 416 -17.27 -6.36 47.11
N ASP A 417 -18.32 -6.47 46.30
CA ASP A 417 -19.29 -7.58 46.38
C ASP A 417 -18.70 -8.92 45.90
N GLN A 418 -17.77 -8.88 44.95
CA GLN A 418 -17.20 -10.10 44.37
C GLN A 418 -16.07 -10.68 45.24
N HIS A 419 -15.23 -9.85 45.85
CA HIS A 419 -14.21 -10.33 46.80
C HIS A 419 -14.82 -10.90 48.09
N GLU A 420 -15.94 -10.36 48.58
CA GLU A 420 -16.67 -10.96 49.70
C GLU A 420 -17.32 -12.30 49.33
N LYS A 421 -17.88 -12.42 48.12
CA LYS A 421 -18.41 -13.69 47.59
C LYS A 421 -17.31 -14.73 47.40
N GLU A 422 -16.18 -14.36 46.81
CA GLU A 422 -15.02 -15.26 46.62
C GLU A 422 -14.39 -15.71 47.94
N LYS A 423 -14.35 -14.84 48.97
CA LYS A 423 -13.90 -15.22 50.33
C LYS A 423 -14.85 -16.23 50.98
N LYS A 424 -16.16 -15.98 50.97
CA LYS A 424 -17.17 -16.89 51.54
C LYS A 424 -17.16 -18.28 50.88
N LEU A 425 -16.80 -18.36 49.60
CA LEU A 425 -16.70 -19.62 48.85
C LEU A 425 -15.41 -20.41 49.12
N ARG A 426 -14.30 -19.74 49.47
CA ARG A 426 -13.04 -20.41 49.84
C ARG A 426 -13.15 -21.17 51.16
N ASP A 427 -14.00 -20.73 52.07
CA ASP A 427 -14.19 -21.36 53.38
C ASP A 427 -15.09 -22.61 53.32
N SER A 428 -15.78 -22.85 52.18
CA SER A 428 -16.65 -24.01 51.96
C SER A 428 -15.97 -25.05 51.04
N HIS A 429 -15.06 -25.85 51.60
CA HIS A 429 -14.38 -26.91 50.85
C HIS A 429 -15.27 -28.14 50.61
N ASN A 430 -15.74 -28.29 49.36
CA ASN A 430 -16.01 -29.58 48.71
C ASN A 430 -15.70 -29.44 47.20
N ASN A 431 -15.05 -30.45 46.60
CA ASN A 431 -14.54 -30.40 45.22
C ASN A 431 -15.63 -30.21 44.14
N ASP A 432 -16.89 -30.57 44.42
CA ASP A 432 -18.03 -30.29 43.53
C ASP A 432 -18.55 -28.84 43.63
N GLY A 433 -18.19 -28.13 44.71
CA GLY A 433 -18.57 -26.73 44.93
C GLY A 433 -17.88 -25.74 43.99
N ILE A 434 -16.79 -26.13 43.32
CA ILE A 434 -16.13 -25.28 42.30
C ILE A 434 -17.04 -25.07 41.08
N ILE A 435 -17.91 -26.04 40.77
CA ILE A 435 -18.79 -26.03 39.60
C ILE A 435 -20.09 -25.26 39.92
N GLU A 436 -20.68 -25.45 41.10
CA GLU A 436 -21.77 -24.59 41.58
C GLU A 436 -21.30 -23.15 41.84
N ALA A 437 -20.03 -22.94 42.23
CA ALA A 437 -19.41 -21.62 42.28
C ALA A 437 -19.33 -20.98 40.88
N PHE A 438 -19.06 -21.74 39.82
CA PHE A 438 -19.02 -21.20 38.45
C PHE A 438 -20.39 -20.65 38.00
N GLU A 439 -21.48 -21.40 38.21
CA GLU A 439 -22.83 -20.92 37.86
C GLU A 439 -23.32 -19.78 38.80
N SER A 440 -22.98 -19.82 40.11
CA SER A 440 -23.41 -18.81 41.08
C SER A 440 -22.58 -17.52 41.11
N ILE A 441 -21.31 -17.54 40.71
CA ILE A 441 -20.45 -16.34 40.53
C ILE A 441 -20.86 -15.55 39.28
N HIS A 442 -21.58 -16.16 38.33
CA HIS A 442 -22.13 -15.51 37.14
C HIS A 442 -23.59 -15.04 37.30
N GLY A 443 -24.12 -14.99 38.54
CA GLY A 443 -25.40 -14.35 38.84
C GLY A 443 -25.52 -12.94 38.26
N THR A 444 -26.72 -12.58 37.79
CA THR A 444 -27.10 -11.36 37.03
C THR A 444 -26.07 -10.22 37.07
N LYS A 445 -25.17 -10.23 36.10
CA LYS A 445 -24.21 -9.15 35.85
C LYS A 445 -24.81 -8.22 34.81
N THR A 446 -24.84 -6.92 35.07
CA THR A 446 -25.27 -5.94 34.07
C THR A 446 -24.14 -5.74 33.06
N PRO A 447 -24.34 -6.09 31.78
CA PRO A 447 -23.36 -5.78 30.74
C PRO A 447 -23.29 -4.27 30.55
N ILE A 448 -22.06 -3.74 30.41
CA ILE A 448 -21.80 -2.35 30.05
C ILE A 448 -21.20 -2.33 28.66
N ASP A 449 -21.77 -1.48 27.82
CA ASP A 449 -21.21 -1.18 26.51
C ASP A 449 -19.90 -0.38 26.70
N VAL A 450 -18.90 -0.63 25.86
CA VAL A 450 -17.62 0.08 25.88
C VAL A 450 -17.80 1.60 25.86
N LYS A 451 -18.80 2.10 25.12
CA LYS A 451 -19.10 3.54 25.07
C LYS A 451 -19.50 4.13 26.42
N GLU A 452 -19.96 3.30 27.35
CA GLU A 452 -20.49 3.69 28.66
C GLU A 452 -19.47 3.56 29.80
N ILE A 453 -18.27 3.04 29.55
CA ILE A 453 -17.19 2.87 30.54
C ILE A 453 -16.96 4.15 31.36
N PHE A 454 -17.01 5.31 30.70
CA PHE A 454 -16.76 6.59 31.36
C PHE A 454 -18.00 7.23 32.00
N LYS A 455 -19.21 6.72 31.79
CA LYS A 455 -20.44 7.34 32.34
C LYS A 455 -20.43 7.45 33.86
N THR A 456 -19.85 6.45 34.53
CA THR A 456 -19.80 6.36 35.99
C THR A 456 -18.60 7.09 36.62
N CYS A 457 -17.61 7.58 35.84
CA CYS A 457 -16.56 8.41 36.45
C CYS A 457 -17.08 9.84 36.67
N LYS A 458 -17.13 10.24 37.94
CA LYS A 458 -17.51 11.60 38.37
C LYS A 458 -16.35 12.60 38.26
N ASP A 459 -15.11 12.11 38.17
CA ASP A 459 -13.89 12.92 38.07
C ASP A 459 -13.64 13.36 36.61
N LYS A 460 -12.97 14.51 36.44
CA LYS A 460 -12.43 14.95 35.14
C LYS A 460 -11.34 14.01 34.63
N ARG A 461 -10.61 13.33 35.53
CA ARG A 461 -9.63 12.29 35.15
C ARG A 461 -10.34 10.97 34.87
N ARG A 462 -9.93 10.30 33.79
CA ARG A 462 -10.54 9.05 33.31
C ARG A 462 -9.53 7.92 33.48
N ASN A 463 -9.35 7.47 34.72
CA ASN A 463 -8.40 6.43 35.07
C ASN A 463 -9.16 5.17 35.44
N VAL A 464 -9.19 4.20 34.53
CA VAL A 464 -10.00 2.98 34.65
C VAL A 464 -9.09 1.77 34.66
N LEU A 465 -9.32 0.87 35.62
CA LEU A 465 -8.64 -0.41 35.67
C LEU A 465 -9.61 -1.52 35.28
N VAL A 466 -9.26 -2.29 34.26
CA VAL A 466 -10.06 -3.40 33.73
C VAL A 466 -9.38 -4.72 34.05
N PHE A 467 -10.03 -5.48 34.93
CA PHE A 467 -9.60 -6.81 35.33
C PHE A 467 -10.13 -7.89 34.40
N GLY A 468 -9.44 -9.02 34.40
CA GLY A 468 -9.93 -10.22 33.76
C GLY A 468 -8.94 -11.36 33.88
N ARG A 469 -9.46 -12.59 33.96
CA ARG A 469 -8.63 -13.81 33.97
C ARG A 469 -7.88 -14.00 32.64
N ALA A 470 -6.96 -14.95 32.59
CA ALA A 470 -6.25 -15.27 31.37
C ALA A 470 -7.23 -15.73 30.27
N GLY A 471 -7.00 -15.33 29.02
CA GLY A 471 -7.84 -15.75 27.89
C GLY A 471 -9.23 -15.13 27.80
N ILE A 472 -9.61 -14.24 28.74
CA ILE A 472 -10.96 -13.67 28.81
C ILE A 472 -11.25 -12.58 27.76
N GLY A 473 -10.20 -12.05 27.10
CA GLY A 473 -10.33 -11.03 26.05
C GLY A 473 -9.85 -9.61 26.39
N LYS A 474 -9.01 -9.41 27.43
CA LYS A 474 -8.46 -8.09 27.80
C LYS A 474 -7.79 -7.34 26.64
N SER A 475 -6.83 -7.98 25.97
CA SER A 475 -6.17 -7.38 24.79
C SER A 475 -7.14 -7.14 23.63
N THR A 476 -8.11 -8.04 23.46
CA THR A 476 -9.17 -7.88 22.45
C THR A 476 -10.04 -6.67 22.73
N PHE A 477 -10.34 -6.38 23.99
CA PHE A 477 -11.02 -5.16 24.43
C PHE A 477 -10.24 -3.90 24.07
N CYS A 478 -8.95 -3.82 24.40
CA CYS A 478 -8.15 -2.64 24.03
C CYS A 478 -8.13 -2.40 22.51
N ARG A 479 -7.96 -3.47 21.72
CA ARG A 479 -8.01 -3.39 20.26
C ARG A 479 -9.38 -2.96 19.73
N TYR A 480 -10.46 -3.48 20.29
CA TYR A 480 -11.81 -3.12 19.89
C TYR A 480 -12.15 -1.67 20.24
N ALA A 481 -11.76 -1.21 21.41
CA ALA A 481 -11.94 0.18 21.83
C ALA A 481 -11.20 1.16 20.89
N ALA A 482 -9.94 0.85 20.56
CA ALA A 482 -9.16 1.58 19.58
C ALA A 482 -9.82 1.60 18.18
N TYR A 483 -10.35 0.46 17.74
CA TYR A 483 -11.08 0.34 16.47
C TYR A 483 -12.38 1.15 16.45
N GLN A 484 -13.20 1.09 17.50
CA GLN A 484 -14.46 1.85 17.58
C GLN A 484 -14.22 3.36 17.58
N TRP A 485 -13.14 3.81 18.25
CA TRP A 485 -12.74 5.22 18.16
C TRP A 485 -12.28 5.59 16.75
N ALA A 486 -11.48 4.75 16.11
CA ALA A 486 -11.00 4.99 14.76
C ALA A 486 -12.12 5.05 13.71
N THR A 487 -13.22 4.30 13.93
CA THR A 487 -14.42 4.33 13.08
C THR A 487 -15.38 5.48 13.42
N GLY A 488 -15.08 6.30 14.42
CA GLY A 488 -15.91 7.45 14.80
C GLY A 488 -17.05 7.10 15.77
N MET A 489 -17.12 5.86 16.26
CA MET A 489 -18.26 5.38 17.05
C MET A 489 -18.21 5.77 18.54
N ILE A 490 -17.01 5.84 19.12
CA ILE A 490 -16.83 6.16 20.55
C ILE A 490 -15.73 7.19 20.79
N TRP A 491 -15.83 7.89 21.91
CA TRP A 491 -14.77 8.73 22.52
C TRP A 491 -14.10 9.76 21.59
N GLN A 492 -14.90 10.41 20.74
CA GLN A 492 -14.42 11.42 19.78
C GLN A 492 -13.93 12.72 20.45
N GLU A 493 -14.12 12.87 21.76
CA GLU A 493 -13.51 13.93 22.57
C GLU A 493 -11.98 13.81 22.67
N TYR A 494 -11.41 12.62 22.39
CA TYR A 494 -9.97 12.42 22.33
C TYR A 494 -9.48 12.52 20.89
N GLU A 495 -8.43 13.32 20.69
CA GLU A 495 -7.75 13.46 19.40
C GLU A 495 -6.94 12.21 19.03
N LEU A 496 -6.51 11.45 20.05
CA LEU A 496 -5.75 10.22 19.90
C LEU A 496 -6.11 9.20 20.98
N ILE A 497 -6.27 7.95 20.57
CA ILE A 497 -6.18 6.79 21.46
C ILE A 497 -4.87 6.07 21.19
N ALA A 498 -4.02 5.93 22.21
CA ALA A 498 -2.72 5.29 22.12
C ALA A 498 -2.76 3.89 22.75
N LEU A 499 -2.79 2.85 21.90
CA LEU A 499 -2.73 1.46 22.33
C LEU A 499 -1.29 0.99 22.55
N ILE A 500 -0.91 0.78 23.81
CA ILE A 500 0.44 0.39 24.23
C ILE A 500 0.41 -0.99 24.91
N PRO A 501 0.90 -2.05 24.26
CA PRO A 501 1.11 -3.35 24.91
C PRO A 501 2.27 -3.22 25.91
N LEU A 502 2.02 -3.30 27.21
CA LEU A 502 3.03 -3.04 28.23
C LEU A 502 4.20 -4.03 28.19
N ARG A 503 3.98 -5.26 27.69
CA ARG A 503 5.06 -6.22 27.40
C ARG A 503 6.09 -5.76 26.38
N SER A 504 5.84 -4.69 25.61
CA SER A 504 6.79 -4.18 24.63
C SER A 504 7.89 -3.31 25.25
N LEU A 505 7.72 -2.85 26.50
CA LEU A 505 8.71 -2.04 27.23
C LEU A 505 9.89 -2.89 27.71
N THR A 506 10.66 -3.41 26.76
CA THR A 506 11.84 -4.26 26.95
C THR A 506 13.11 -3.50 26.60
N THR A 507 14.25 -3.92 27.17
CA THR A 507 15.58 -3.33 26.85
C THR A 507 15.93 -3.42 25.36
N HIS A 508 15.44 -4.43 24.65
CA HIS A 508 15.66 -4.56 23.21
C HIS A 508 14.94 -3.46 22.41
N ARG A 509 13.67 -3.17 22.74
CA ARG A 509 12.89 -2.12 22.06
C ARG A 509 13.23 -0.72 22.56
N TYR A 510 13.73 -0.60 23.79
CA TYR A 510 14.10 0.63 24.45
C TYR A 510 15.51 0.47 25.05
N PRO A 511 16.56 0.62 24.24
CA PRO A 511 17.94 0.51 24.71
C PRO A 511 18.28 1.57 25.76
N ILE A 512 19.34 1.33 26.54
CA ILE A 512 19.79 2.29 27.56
C ILE A 512 20.30 3.55 26.84
N LEU A 513 19.77 4.71 27.24
CA LEU A 513 20.17 6.01 26.70
C LEU A 513 21.41 6.58 27.42
N PRO A 514 22.14 7.53 26.81
CA PRO A 514 23.24 8.23 27.45
C PRO A 514 22.84 8.91 28.77
N ALA A 515 23.81 9.07 29.68
CA ALA A 515 23.59 9.67 30.99
C ALA A 515 22.92 11.05 30.88
N GLY A 516 21.82 11.24 31.62
CA GLY A 516 21.03 12.48 31.62
C GLY A 516 19.86 12.51 30.65
N THR A 517 19.61 11.44 29.88
CA THR A 517 18.48 11.34 28.96
C THR A 517 17.52 10.21 29.36
N ASN A 518 16.22 10.48 29.32
CA ASN A 518 15.16 9.54 29.66
C ASN A 518 14.16 9.46 28.51
N TYR A 519 13.53 8.29 28.33
CA TYR A 519 12.41 8.15 27.41
C TYR A 519 11.20 8.99 27.87
N SER A 520 10.52 9.57 26.90
CA SER A 520 9.30 10.35 27.05
C SER A 520 8.07 9.58 26.54
N LEU A 521 6.87 10.09 26.85
CA LEU A 521 5.61 9.58 26.27
C LEU A 521 5.59 9.67 24.73
N ILE A 522 6.24 10.67 24.15
CA ILE A 522 6.33 10.82 22.70
C ILE A 522 7.17 9.69 22.11
N ASP A 523 8.26 9.29 22.78
CA ASP A 523 9.08 8.16 22.32
C ASP A 523 8.30 6.83 22.32
N VAL A 524 7.39 6.67 23.28
CA VAL A 524 6.47 5.52 23.32
C VAL A 524 5.49 5.58 22.16
N LEU A 525 4.88 6.74 21.87
CA LEU A 525 4.01 6.89 20.71
C LEU A 525 4.74 6.56 19.40
N LYS A 526 5.93 7.13 19.19
CA LYS A 526 6.77 6.85 18.03
C LYS A 526 7.03 5.35 17.87
N ARG A 527 7.46 4.68 18.94
CA ARG A 527 7.86 3.26 18.87
C ARG A 527 6.70 2.27 18.80
N GLU A 528 5.56 2.58 19.41
CA GLU A 528 4.45 1.62 19.52
C GLU A 528 3.32 1.91 18.54
N CYS A 529 3.05 3.17 18.20
CA CYS A 529 1.99 3.55 17.27
C CYS A 529 2.50 3.72 15.83
N PHE A 530 3.78 4.06 15.64
CA PHE A 530 4.40 4.26 14.31
C PHE A 530 5.46 3.20 13.95
N SER A 531 5.43 2.03 14.59
CA SER A 531 6.46 0.97 14.44
C SER A 531 6.71 0.44 13.01
N PHE A 532 5.91 0.84 12.02
CA PHE A 532 6.01 0.46 10.61
C PHE A 532 6.68 1.52 9.73
N ASP A 533 6.72 2.79 10.17
CA ASP A 533 7.50 3.82 9.48
C ASP A 533 8.93 3.69 9.99
N GLN A 534 9.83 3.22 9.12
CA GLN A 534 11.21 2.94 9.55
C GLN A 534 11.89 4.17 10.17
N TYR A 535 11.48 5.40 9.81
CA TYR A 535 11.77 6.63 10.54
C TYR A 535 10.67 7.68 10.25
N LEU A 536 10.02 8.23 11.28
CA LEU A 536 9.24 9.46 11.11
C LEU A 536 10.19 10.57 10.63
N SER A 537 9.78 11.37 9.64
CA SER A 537 10.61 12.48 9.18
C SER A 537 10.78 13.53 10.29
N GLU A 538 11.87 14.29 10.31
CA GLU A 538 12.11 15.35 11.32
C GLU A 538 10.94 16.34 11.41
N LYS A 539 10.30 16.63 10.27
CA LYS A 539 9.11 17.48 10.21
C LYS A 539 7.92 16.85 10.94
N ASP A 540 7.71 15.56 10.76
CA ASP A 540 6.63 14.80 11.38
C ASP A 540 6.85 14.64 12.87
N GLU A 541 8.09 14.46 13.31
CA GLU A 541 8.44 14.44 14.73
C GLU A 541 8.15 15.77 15.41
N LYS A 542 8.52 16.88 14.77
CA LYS A 542 8.23 18.22 15.28
C LYS A 542 6.74 18.48 15.35
N GLN A 543 6.00 18.08 14.32
CA GLN A 543 4.55 18.19 14.30
C GLN A 543 3.89 17.35 15.40
N LEU A 544 4.36 16.11 15.62
CA LEU A 544 3.88 15.26 16.70
C LEU A 544 4.11 15.93 18.06
N GLN A 545 5.27 16.55 18.27
CA GLN A 545 5.59 17.28 19.50
C GLN A 545 4.67 18.50 19.70
N GLU A 546 4.43 19.29 18.65
CA GLU A 546 3.57 20.48 18.71
C GLU A 546 2.10 20.12 19.02
N GLN A 547 1.64 18.97 18.54
CA GLN A 547 0.25 18.50 18.70
C GLN A 547 0.06 17.58 19.91
N PHE A 548 1.14 17.23 20.60
CA PHE A 548 1.07 16.34 21.77
C PHE A 548 0.48 17.08 22.97
N HIS A 549 -0.82 16.90 23.18
CA HIS A 549 -1.53 17.41 24.35
C HIS A 549 -2.01 16.26 25.23
N ASN A 550 -1.34 16.05 26.38
CA ASN A 550 -1.66 14.96 27.31
C ASN A 550 -3.14 14.89 27.74
N SER A 551 -3.86 16.02 27.77
CA SER A 551 -5.29 16.08 28.10
C SER A 551 -6.23 15.63 26.97
N ARG A 552 -5.74 15.54 25.73
CA ARG A 552 -6.50 15.13 24.55
C ARG A 552 -6.17 13.70 24.07
N ILE A 553 -5.31 12.99 24.81
CA ILE A 553 -4.88 11.62 24.50
C ILE A 553 -5.42 10.67 25.56
N LEU A 554 -6.04 9.56 25.12
CA LEU A 554 -6.43 8.45 25.98
C LEU A 554 -5.46 7.28 25.77
N TRP A 555 -4.85 6.80 26.85
CA TRP A 555 -3.87 5.70 26.81
C TRP A 555 -4.54 4.36 27.12
N LEU A 556 -4.47 3.41 26.20
CA LEU A 556 -4.87 2.01 26.44
C LEU A 556 -3.62 1.19 26.75
N LEU A 557 -3.40 0.92 28.04
CA LEU A 557 -2.21 0.22 28.54
C LEU A 557 -2.56 -1.26 28.75
N ASP A 558 -2.16 -2.11 27.81
CA ASP A 558 -2.56 -3.52 27.78
C ASP A 558 -1.54 -4.43 28.48
N GLY A 559 -1.96 -5.16 29.52
CA GLY A 559 -1.18 -6.23 30.16
C GLY A 559 -0.22 -5.77 31.25
N TYR A 560 -0.72 -5.05 32.27
CA TYR A 560 0.12 -4.59 33.39
C TYR A 560 0.74 -5.75 34.18
N ASP A 561 0.02 -6.87 34.32
CA ASP A 561 0.51 -8.09 34.95
C ASP A 561 1.73 -8.70 34.24
N GLU A 562 1.93 -8.41 32.96
CA GLU A 562 3.04 -8.95 32.17
C GLU A 562 4.37 -8.25 32.48
N ILE A 563 4.35 -7.04 33.03
CA ILE A 563 5.57 -6.23 33.23
C ILE A 563 5.88 -5.87 34.67
N VAL A 564 4.89 -5.76 35.56
CA VAL A 564 5.06 -5.18 36.91
C VAL A 564 6.22 -5.79 37.73
N GLN A 565 6.50 -7.08 37.55
CA GLN A 565 7.58 -7.76 38.27
C GLN A 565 8.96 -7.60 37.62
N ASN A 566 9.03 -7.34 36.32
CA ASN A 566 10.24 -7.43 35.51
C ASN A 566 10.52 -6.15 34.69
N VAL A 567 10.05 -4.99 35.15
CA VAL A 567 10.30 -3.70 34.47
C VAL A 567 11.81 -3.39 34.49
N PRO A 568 12.46 -3.16 33.32
CA PRO A 568 13.84 -2.70 33.26
C PRO A 568 14.04 -1.42 34.08
N THR A 569 15.15 -1.31 34.80
CA THR A 569 15.39 -0.21 35.76
C THR A 569 15.30 1.17 35.13
N HIS A 570 15.82 1.34 33.90
CA HIS A 570 15.77 2.60 33.15
C HIS A 570 14.37 2.96 32.65
N LEU A 571 13.44 2.00 32.57
CA LEU A 571 12.05 2.22 32.13
C LEU A 571 11.07 2.37 33.30
N LYS A 572 11.51 2.14 34.54
CA LYS A 572 10.65 2.29 35.73
C LYS A 572 10.05 3.69 35.84
N SER A 573 10.83 4.73 35.54
CA SER A 573 10.32 6.10 35.59
C SER A 573 9.33 6.38 34.45
N LEU A 574 9.59 5.89 33.24
CA LEU A 574 8.65 5.99 32.12
C LEU A 574 7.30 5.34 32.45
N LEU A 575 7.32 4.16 33.07
CA LEU A 575 6.08 3.46 33.46
C LEU A 575 5.39 4.16 34.64
N ASN A 576 6.08 4.33 35.77
CA ASN A 576 5.46 4.72 37.03
C ASN A 576 5.23 6.23 37.17
N ASP A 577 6.12 7.05 36.60
CA ASP A 577 6.07 8.51 36.75
C ASP A 577 5.42 9.20 35.55
N GLN A 578 5.39 8.57 34.37
CA GLN A 578 4.77 9.12 33.17
C GLN A 578 3.49 8.37 32.77
N LEU A 579 3.56 7.14 32.25
CA LEU A 579 2.43 6.41 31.67
C LEU A 579 1.26 6.23 32.67
N LEU A 580 1.55 5.75 33.88
CA LEU A 580 0.55 5.53 34.93
C LEU A 580 0.02 6.81 35.57
N LYS A 581 0.63 7.98 35.29
CA LYS A 581 0.19 9.29 35.79
C LYS A 581 -0.47 10.17 34.73
N THR A 582 -0.68 9.65 33.52
CA THR A 582 -1.46 10.33 32.47
C THR A 582 -2.89 10.61 32.96
N PRO A 583 -3.52 11.72 32.52
CA PRO A 583 -4.84 12.14 33.01
C PRO A 583 -5.99 11.24 32.55
N HIS A 584 -5.80 10.51 31.45
CA HIS A 584 -6.79 9.62 30.84
C HIS A 584 -6.10 8.32 30.42
N HIS A 585 -6.39 7.22 31.11
CA HIS A 585 -5.89 5.90 30.74
C HIS A 585 -6.84 4.78 31.15
N ILE A 586 -6.84 3.72 30.35
CA ILE A 586 -7.45 2.43 30.68
C ILE A 586 -6.30 1.42 30.78
N ILE A 587 -6.17 0.77 31.94
CA ILE A 587 -5.17 -0.27 32.16
C ILE A 587 -5.87 -1.62 32.20
N THR A 588 -5.33 -2.63 31.53
CA THR A 588 -5.78 -4.02 31.69
C THR A 588 -4.80 -4.82 32.55
N SER A 589 -5.33 -5.66 33.45
CA SER A 589 -4.50 -6.50 34.31
C SER A 589 -5.22 -7.77 34.76
N ARG A 590 -4.47 -8.77 35.24
CA ARG A 590 -5.03 -9.89 36.00
C ARG A 590 -5.30 -9.49 37.46
N PRO A 591 -6.36 -10.01 38.10
CA PRO A 591 -6.71 -9.65 39.49
C PRO A 591 -5.59 -9.89 40.51
N TYR A 592 -4.85 -11.00 40.38
CA TYR A 592 -3.94 -11.49 41.42
C TYR A 592 -2.52 -10.87 41.40
N MET A 593 -2.18 -10.07 40.39
CA MET A 593 -0.84 -9.50 40.20
C MET A 593 -0.84 -7.96 40.24
N ASN A 594 -1.95 -7.36 40.65
CA ASN A 594 -2.11 -5.91 40.60
C ASN A 594 -1.72 -5.23 41.92
N THR A 595 -0.91 -4.19 41.83
CA THR A 595 -0.51 -3.31 42.94
C THR A 595 -1.16 -1.93 42.87
N LEU A 596 -1.98 -1.68 41.84
CA LEU A 596 -2.56 -0.37 41.56
C LEU A 596 -3.89 -0.15 42.28
N SER A 597 -4.05 1.03 42.88
CA SER A 597 -5.31 1.50 43.46
C SER A 597 -5.94 2.54 42.54
N HIS A 598 -6.99 2.13 41.82
CA HIS A 598 -7.74 2.99 40.90
C HIS A 598 -9.16 3.24 41.43
N SER A 599 -9.67 4.45 41.19
CA SER A 599 -11.01 4.89 41.63
C SER A 599 -12.16 4.17 40.92
N MET A 600 -11.91 3.64 39.73
CA MET A 600 -12.86 2.82 38.98
C MET A 600 -12.22 1.51 38.55
N GLN A 601 -12.91 0.41 38.88
CA GLN A 601 -12.49 -0.95 38.57
C GLN A 601 -13.63 -1.67 37.85
N LEU A 602 -13.31 -2.32 36.74
CA LEU A 602 -14.23 -3.07 35.89
C LEU A 602 -13.71 -4.50 35.73
N GLU A 603 -14.57 -5.46 35.41
CA GLU A 603 -14.15 -6.83 35.15
C GLU A 603 -14.72 -7.36 33.82
N ILE A 604 -13.86 -7.94 32.98
CA ILE A 604 -14.30 -8.68 31.81
C ILE A 604 -14.73 -10.07 32.27
N THR A 605 -16.02 -10.37 32.15
CA THR A 605 -16.61 -11.61 32.69
C THR A 605 -16.75 -12.73 31.65
N GLY A 606 -16.33 -12.49 30.41
CA GLY A 606 -16.41 -13.47 29.32
C GLY A 606 -17.74 -13.45 28.57
N PHE A 607 -17.99 -14.51 27.80
CA PHE A 607 -19.22 -14.67 27.03
C PHE A 607 -20.43 -14.92 27.93
N THR A 608 -21.58 -14.39 27.56
CA THR A 608 -22.90 -14.86 28.07
C THR A 608 -23.40 -16.05 27.26
N ASP A 609 -24.41 -16.77 27.75
CA ASP A 609 -25.05 -17.89 27.03
C ASP A 609 -25.50 -17.53 25.60
N ASP A 610 -26.05 -16.31 25.45
CA ASP A 610 -26.44 -15.76 24.15
C ASP A 610 -25.20 -15.48 23.28
N ASN A 611 -24.13 -14.97 23.86
CA ASN A 611 -22.90 -14.74 23.11
C ASN A 611 -22.24 -16.06 22.66
N ILE A 612 -22.23 -17.10 23.50
CA ILE A 612 -21.75 -18.44 23.10
C ILE A 612 -22.53 -18.90 21.87
N SER A 613 -23.86 -18.81 21.93
CA SER A 613 -24.74 -19.21 20.83
C SER A 613 -24.46 -18.44 19.54
N LYS A 614 -24.34 -17.10 19.62
CA LYS A 614 -24.01 -16.24 18.47
C LYS A 614 -22.62 -16.54 17.90
N TYR A 615 -21.64 -16.74 18.78
CA TYR A 615 -20.26 -17.03 18.39
C TYR A 615 -20.15 -18.35 17.63
N VAL A 616 -20.75 -19.43 18.14
CA VAL A 616 -20.72 -20.76 17.52
C VAL A 616 -21.34 -20.73 16.12
N LYS A 617 -22.56 -20.19 15.97
CA LYS A 617 -23.22 -20.07 14.67
C LYS A 617 -22.35 -19.32 13.65
N LYS A 618 -21.81 -18.19 14.09
CA LYS A 618 -20.94 -17.36 13.25
C LYS A 618 -19.64 -18.08 12.88
N PHE A 619 -19.06 -18.82 13.80
CA PHE A 619 -17.83 -19.56 13.58
C PHE A 619 -17.94 -20.54 12.42
N PHE A 620 -19.03 -21.34 12.39
CA PHE A 620 -19.28 -22.35 11.36
C PHE A 620 -19.74 -21.76 10.02
N ASN A 621 -20.56 -20.70 10.03
CA ASN A 621 -20.93 -19.96 8.81
C ASN A 621 -19.70 -19.42 8.05
N GLN A 622 -18.62 -19.12 8.76
CA GLN A 622 -17.39 -18.59 8.19
C GLN A 622 -16.38 -19.66 7.75
N ILE A 623 -16.56 -20.93 8.16
CA ILE A 623 -15.67 -22.03 7.73
C ILE A 623 -16.25 -22.79 6.55
N GLY A 624 -17.58 -22.96 6.49
CA GLY A 624 -18.22 -23.77 5.45
C GLY A 624 -18.17 -23.12 4.07
N ASP A 625 -17.59 -23.82 3.10
CA ASP A 625 -17.66 -23.49 1.67
C ASP A 625 -19.02 -23.94 1.05
N GLU A 626 -19.83 -24.70 1.79
CA GLU A 626 -21.17 -25.18 1.41
C GLU A 626 -22.19 -24.88 2.52
N ALA A 627 -23.22 -24.09 2.21
CA ALA A 627 -24.18 -23.53 3.17
C ALA A 627 -25.11 -24.57 3.85
N GLU A 628 -25.17 -25.81 3.36
CA GLU A 628 -26.10 -26.83 3.88
C GLU A 628 -25.50 -27.65 5.05
N ASN A 629 -24.19 -27.91 5.06
CA ASN A 629 -23.54 -28.70 6.12
C ASN A 629 -23.16 -27.89 7.37
N SER A 630 -23.10 -26.55 7.28
CA SER A 630 -22.70 -25.67 8.38
C SER A 630 -23.75 -25.54 9.49
N SER A 631 -25.04 -25.54 9.12
CA SER A 631 -26.18 -25.40 10.05
C SER A 631 -26.48 -26.64 10.90
N ALA A 632 -25.93 -27.80 10.52
CA ALA A 632 -26.09 -29.03 11.27
C ALA A 632 -25.01 -29.18 12.36
N GLU A 633 -23.81 -28.63 12.14
CA GLU A 633 -22.67 -28.77 13.05
C GLU A 633 -22.69 -27.77 14.20
N ASP A 634 -23.14 -26.54 13.98
CA ASP A 634 -23.29 -25.54 15.04
C ASP A 634 -24.39 -25.94 16.04
N GLU A 635 -25.52 -26.47 15.58
CA GLU A 635 -26.59 -27.00 16.43
C GLU A 635 -26.13 -28.22 17.25
N LYS A 636 -25.38 -29.15 16.63
CA LYS A 636 -24.79 -30.29 17.34
C LYS A 636 -23.83 -29.82 18.43
N LEU A 637 -22.91 -28.90 18.13
CA LEU A 637 -21.98 -28.36 19.13
C LEU A 637 -22.75 -27.65 20.25
N LEU A 638 -23.74 -26.81 19.94
CA LEU A 638 -24.53 -26.12 20.96
C LEU A 638 -25.29 -27.09 21.86
N SER A 639 -25.86 -28.15 21.29
CA SER A 639 -26.53 -29.20 22.07
C SER A 639 -25.55 -29.95 22.98
N PHE A 640 -24.34 -30.24 22.49
CA PHE A 640 -23.28 -30.88 23.26
C PHE A 640 -22.79 -29.99 24.40
N LEU A 641 -22.55 -28.70 24.13
CA LEU A 641 -22.13 -27.71 25.13
C LEU A 641 -23.17 -27.62 26.25
N LYS A 642 -24.46 -27.46 25.91
CA LYS A 642 -25.56 -27.33 26.88
C LYS A 642 -25.80 -28.60 27.70
N ARG A 643 -25.55 -29.79 27.13
CA ARG A 643 -25.68 -31.07 27.83
C ARG A 643 -24.56 -31.30 28.85
N ASN A 644 -23.39 -30.68 28.65
CA ASN A 644 -22.22 -30.86 29.50
C ASN A 644 -21.94 -29.59 30.33
N ARG A 645 -22.53 -29.48 31.53
CA ARG A 645 -22.39 -28.31 32.43
C ARG A 645 -20.94 -27.83 32.63
N ARG A 646 -19.98 -28.76 32.74
CA ARG A 646 -18.56 -28.42 32.89
C ARG A 646 -17.98 -27.74 31.64
N ILE A 647 -18.32 -28.24 30.45
CA ILE A 647 -17.86 -27.67 29.16
C ILE A 647 -18.58 -26.33 28.91
N TRP A 648 -19.87 -26.25 29.24
CA TRP A 648 -20.63 -25.01 29.24
C TRP A 648 -19.94 -23.93 30.09
N GLY A 649 -19.59 -24.26 31.34
CA GLY A 649 -18.89 -23.36 32.26
C GLY A 649 -17.58 -22.78 31.71
N ILE A 650 -16.75 -23.62 31.06
CA ILE A 650 -15.48 -23.14 30.48
C ILE A 650 -15.66 -22.39 29.15
N ALA A 651 -16.75 -22.64 28.42
CA ALA A 651 -17.07 -21.98 27.14
C ALA A 651 -17.40 -20.48 27.31
N HIS A 652 -17.72 -20.05 28.54
CA HIS A 652 -17.79 -18.63 28.89
C HIS A 652 -16.44 -17.91 28.73
N ILE A 653 -15.31 -18.63 28.72
CA ILE A 653 -14.00 -18.07 28.44
C ILE A 653 -13.76 -18.11 26.92
N PRO A 654 -13.59 -16.95 26.24
CA PRO A 654 -13.54 -16.89 24.78
C PRO A 654 -12.45 -17.74 24.12
N ILE A 655 -11.24 -17.78 24.69
CA ILE A 655 -10.17 -18.64 24.13
C ILE A 655 -10.54 -20.12 24.19
N ASN A 656 -11.24 -20.56 25.23
CA ASN A 656 -11.69 -21.94 25.33
C ASN A 656 -12.78 -22.23 24.29
N LEU A 657 -13.74 -21.32 24.10
CA LEU A 657 -14.77 -21.50 23.09
C LEU A 657 -14.19 -21.55 21.68
N GLU A 658 -13.23 -20.69 21.34
CA GLU A 658 -12.51 -20.73 20.06
C GLU A 658 -11.83 -22.09 19.83
N LEU A 659 -11.14 -22.61 20.86
CA LEU A 659 -10.48 -23.91 20.80
C LEU A 659 -11.50 -25.04 20.61
N ILE A 660 -12.60 -25.03 21.38
CA ILE A 660 -13.67 -26.02 21.27
C ILE A 660 -14.26 -26.02 19.86
N CYS A 661 -14.64 -24.85 19.33
CA CYS A 661 -15.20 -24.74 17.99
C CYS A 661 -14.23 -25.23 16.92
N SER A 662 -12.94 -24.94 17.08
CA SER A 662 -11.92 -25.33 16.11
C SER A 662 -11.54 -26.81 16.15
N VAL A 663 -11.51 -27.43 17.32
CA VAL A 663 -11.36 -28.89 17.40
C VAL A 663 -12.60 -29.53 16.80
N TRP A 664 -13.79 -29.01 17.13
CA TRP A 664 -15.06 -29.52 16.61
C TRP A 664 -15.12 -29.51 15.09
N SER A 665 -14.66 -28.45 14.43
CA SER A 665 -14.66 -28.35 12.96
C SER A 665 -13.68 -29.29 12.26
N ASN A 666 -12.66 -29.81 12.96
CA ASN A 666 -11.59 -30.61 12.36
C ASN A 666 -11.67 -32.11 12.67
N THR A 667 -12.65 -32.54 13.47
CA THR A 667 -12.80 -33.95 13.89
C THR A 667 -14.17 -34.51 13.51
N HIS A 668 -14.19 -35.73 12.98
CA HIS A 668 -15.44 -36.46 12.73
C HIS A 668 -15.90 -37.15 14.02
N TRP A 669 -16.79 -36.50 14.77
CA TRP A 669 -17.30 -36.99 16.07
C TRP A 669 -18.20 -38.25 15.99
N SER A 670 -18.47 -38.77 14.79
CA SER A 670 -19.28 -39.98 14.59
C SER A 670 -18.72 -41.22 15.29
N GLU A 671 -17.41 -41.24 15.59
CA GLU A 671 -16.75 -42.37 16.27
C GLU A 671 -16.62 -42.19 17.81
N THR A 672 -16.74 -40.97 18.32
CA THR A 672 -16.47 -40.63 19.72
C THR A 672 -17.77 -40.47 20.51
N LYS A 673 -18.50 -41.58 20.69
CA LYS A 673 -19.77 -41.63 21.45
C LYS A 673 -19.66 -41.22 22.93
N THR A 674 -18.47 -40.99 23.47
CA THR A 674 -18.26 -40.50 24.85
C THR A 674 -17.08 -39.53 24.91
N LEU A 675 -17.26 -38.31 24.40
CA LEU A 675 -16.23 -37.29 24.60
C LEU A 675 -16.22 -36.83 26.06
N THR A 676 -15.20 -37.22 26.80
CA THR A 676 -14.95 -36.76 28.17
C THR A 676 -14.18 -35.43 28.15
N MET A 677 -14.21 -34.70 29.26
CA MET A 677 -13.39 -33.49 29.46
C MET A 677 -11.91 -33.72 29.10
N THR A 678 -11.37 -34.87 29.50
CA THR A 678 -9.99 -35.28 29.20
C THR A 678 -9.78 -35.49 27.71
N GLY A 679 -10.74 -36.11 27.00
CA GLY A 679 -10.64 -36.30 25.55
C GLY A 679 -10.59 -34.97 24.78
N LEU A 680 -11.41 -33.99 25.18
CA LEU A 680 -11.38 -32.66 24.58
C LEU A 680 -10.04 -31.93 24.81
N TYR A 681 -9.51 -31.97 26.02
CA TYR A 681 -8.21 -31.34 26.32
C TYR A 681 -7.04 -32.09 25.67
N ASP A 682 -7.11 -33.41 25.56
CA ASP A 682 -6.12 -34.22 24.85
C ASP A 682 -6.06 -33.81 23.37
N GLU A 683 -7.22 -33.67 22.70
CA GLU A 683 -7.30 -33.21 21.31
C GLU A 683 -6.77 -31.77 21.14
N ILE A 684 -7.17 -30.85 22.04
CA ILE A 684 -6.65 -29.46 22.03
C ILE A 684 -5.12 -29.47 22.18
N THR A 685 -4.59 -30.27 23.12
CA THR A 685 -3.15 -30.34 23.42
C THR A 685 -2.38 -30.95 22.26
N GLU A 686 -2.83 -32.10 21.75
CA GLU A 686 -2.21 -32.79 20.62
C GLU A 686 -2.11 -31.86 19.41
N TRP A 687 -3.18 -31.11 19.14
CA TRP A 687 -3.21 -30.21 18.00
C TRP A 687 -2.33 -28.97 18.19
N ILE A 688 -2.31 -28.35 19.37
CA ILE A 688 -1.38 -27.24 19.69
C ILE A 688 0.07 -27.70 19.49
N CYS A 689 0.41 -28.92 19.92
CA CYS A 689 1.72 -29.52 19.69
C CYS A 689 2.02 -29.69 18.19
N ARG A 690 1.09 -30.26 17.41
CA ARG A 690 1.23 -30.39 15.94
C ARG A 690 1.50 -29.04 15.27
N ARG A 691 0.76 -28.00 15.65
CA ARG A 691 0.94 -26.63 15.13
C ARG A 691 2.31 -26.06 15.48
N TYR A 692 2.77 -26.20 16.73
CA TYR A 692 4.09 -25.73 17.14
C TYR A 692 5.20 -26.39 16.31
N MET A 693 5.08 -27.70 16.07
CA MET A 693 6.01 -28.45 15.22
C MET A 693 5.97 -27.98 13.75
N MET A 694 4.78 -27.75 13.18
CA MET A 694 4.63 -27.22 11.82
C MET A 694 5.33 -25.86 11.65
N LYS A 695 5.19 -24.97 12.64
CA LYS A 695 5.80 -23.63 12.63
C LYS A 695 7.33 -23.66 12.68
N GLN A 696 7.93 -24.71 13.26
CA GLN A 696 9.39 -24.84 13.35
C GLN A 696 10.03 -25.59 12.17
N LYS A 697 9.33 -26.55 11.54
CA LYS A 697 9.96 -27.46 10.55
C LYS A 697 9.48 -27.33 9.10
N GLY A 698 8.46 -26.52 8.80
CA GLY A 698 8.12 -26.12 7.42
C GLY A 698 7.68 -27.22 6.43
N VAL A 699 7.51 -28.50 6.83
CA VAL A 699 7.07 -29.58 5.93
C VAL A 699 6.21 -30.63 6.68
N LEU A 700 5.16 -31.11 6.03
CA LEU A 700 4.39 -32.31 6.39
C LEU A 700 5.12 -33.56 5.88
N THR A 701 5.81 -34.31 6.73
CA THR A 701 6.18 -35.71 6.43
C THR A 701 5.25 -36.69 7.15
N GLU A 702 4.97 -37.81 6.50
CA GLU A 702 4.17 -38.96 6.98
C GLU A 702 4.63 -39.53 8.34
N GLU A 703 5.81 -39.14 8.84
CA GLU A 703 6.36 -39.57 10.14
C GLU A 703 5.67 -38.96 11.38
N LEU A 704 4.74 -38.01 11.21
CA LEU A 704 4.06 -37.33 12.33
C LEU A 704 2.87 -38.09 12.94
N LYS A 705 2.53 -39.29 12.43
CA LYS A 705 1.44 -40.15 12.96
C LYS A 705 1.72 -40.77 14.35
N LEU A 706 2.88 -40.50 14.97
CA LEU A 706 3.25 -41.03 16.29
C LEU A 706 3.18 -39.95 17.39
N THR A 707 1.99 -39.40 17.64
CA THR A 707 1.76 -38.30 18.60
C THR A 707 1.31 -38.83 19.97
N LYS A 708 2.27 -39.12 20.86
CA LYS A 708 2.19 -39.05 22.34
C LYS A 708 3.50 -39.55 22.97
N ARG A 709 4.06 -40.64 22.45
CA ARG A 709 5.27 -41.28 23.01
C ARG A 709 6.58 -40.54 22.76
N ARG A 710 6.71 -39.81 21.63
CA ARG A 710 7.99 -39.17 21.23
C ARG A 710 8.27 -37.87 21.99
N ILE A 711 7.25 -37.06 22.28
CA ILE A 711 7.38 -35.80 23.05
C ILE A 711 7.78 -36.10 24.51
N LEU A 712 7.16 -37.11 25.13
CA LEU A 712 7.56 -37.63 26.46
C LEU A 712 8.97 -38.24 26.47
N TRP A 713 9.48 -38.69 25.32
CA TRP A 713 10.83 -39.24 25.18
C TRP A 713 11.89 -38.13 25.10
N ASP A 714 11.61 -37.05 24.36
CA ASP A 714 12.49 -35.88 24.27
C ASP A 714 12.56 -35.08 25.59
N GLU A 715 11.46 -35.02 26.37
CA GLU A 715 11.49 -34.44 27.73
C GLU A 715 12.37 -35.25 28.69
N LYS A 716 12.34 -36.59 28.62
CA LYS A 716 13.24 -37.45 29.43
C LYS A 716 14.72 -37.25 29.07
N GLN A 717 15.03 -37.04 27.79
CA GLN A 717 16.38 -36.72 27.33
C GLN A 717 16.84 -35.35 27.83
N LEU A 718 15.99 -34.32 27.77
CA LEU A 718 16.31 -32.99 28.33
C LEU A 718 16.50 -33.04 29.85
N TYR A 719 15.65 -33.77 30.57
CA TYR A 719 15.77 -33.93 32.02
C TYR A 719 17.11 -34.60 32.40
N HIS A 720 17.51 -35.67 31.69
CA HIS A 720 18.79 -36.34 31.89
C HIS A 720 20.01 -35.47 31.56
N CYS A 721 19.91 -34.57 30.57
CA CYS A 721 20.97 -33.59 30.29
C CYS A 721 21.08 -32.48 31.35
N THR A 722 19.99 -32.14 32.05
CA THR A 722 20.00 -31.06 33.06
C THR A 722 20.34 -31.51 34.49
N THR A 723 20.14 -32.78 34.85
CA THR A 723 20.30 -33.22 36.26
C THR A 723 21.55 -34.05 36.56
N GLY A 724 22.41 -34.35 35.59
CA GLY A 724 23.77 -34.87 35.85
C GLY A 724 23.88 -36.10 36.76
N ILE A 725 22.87 -36.98 36.78
CA ILE A 725 22.91 -38.24 37.53
C ILE A 725 22.81 -39.38 36.52
N ALA A 726 23.97 -39.87 36.10
CA ALA A 726 24.09 -41.19 35.50
C ALA A 726 23.91 -42.22 36.63
N ARG A 727 22.81 -42.97 36.60
CA ARG A 727 22.73 -44.26 37.29
C ARG A 727 22.82 -45.35 36.23
N GLU A 728 23.95 -46.06 36.26
CA GLU A 728 24.09 -47.39 35.66
C GLU A 728 23.19 -48.38 36.40
N SER A 729 22.44 -49.18 35.64
CA SER A 729 22.04 -50.59 35.92
C SER A 729 21.13 -51.02 34.76
N THR A 730 21.60 -51.84 33.81
CA THR A 730 21.66 -53.31 33.80
C THR A 730 20.28 -53.99 33.84
N GLU A 731 20.04 -54.75 32.76
CA GLU A 731 18.97 -55.71 32.43
C GLU A 731 17.61 -55.18 31.96
#